data_AF-A0A2P5NN91-F1
#
_entry.id   AF-A0A2P5NN91-F1
#
_cell.length_a   1.000
_cell.length_b   1.000
_cell.length_c   1.000
_cell.angle_alpha   90.00
_cell.angle_beta   90.00
_cell.angle_gamma   90.00
#
_symmetry.space_group_name_H-M   'P 1'
#
loop_
_entity.id
_entity.type
_entity.pdbx_description
1 polymer ?
#
loop_
_entity_poly.entity_id
_entity_poly.type
_entity_poly.pdbx_seq_one_letter_code
_entity_poly.pdbx_strand_id
1 'polypeptide(L)'
;MYLSLAFLRFLESMPSALAVGLLLLPRLIGEDGARFKLPVAAAAVFRAVLGFGLLYLIARNIIPADRALDMSLLSEFTFGTSVGKAWVATQLLSFVFAGLTIARLYVSSDMLDRVTLWTGVGVLAVVSVTGHAIDDGLPVWTQLSFLLHTAAGLTWLGGLLGLVWWMFTAHNKPPEVAAQLAERWSMVAKIAVGLVAVTGVAIAWENVGSIPNMLATPYGRLLTLKLTLLCAVLLCALAIVRYMHARPAGEFDVNWVGKIGSLEAVFGLGLLGIAGYIAVITPASHETNIYWPLPFRLSYIATWGQKPIFPAPIWWWGIASGVFMIAAALVWWTPATREKRLYATPAATIAALFCLAVSFSTEAYTDTYNDPTQDYTAESVTRGMAAFQENCVGCHGAMGEGNGEMAKDLKNAQGLQIQPADLTAPHVGTHTIGDIFHWLTFGGQSGVMPSFAHVLDVDDRWDMINYLLMLSNTNRSRFIGQQAMIQWLIAPDFTLVDPKEEVTSVFKLRGKPTLLSFARCTATGDDAKAVEASLLKAAGVAKAADVNHVTVYTGDCPAGARAREALHPAAAEKAYSIINRYPNVPFTTEIAQAHFLVDRSGYVRARFKQFGEDDGNATAFSAQAAALAQEPVVEINLHSH
;
A
#
# COMPACT_ATOMS: atom_id res chain seq x y z
N MET A 1 -34.28 -4.02 7.85
CA MET A 1 -32.93 -3.87 8.44
C MET A 1 -32.08 -5.01 7.90
N TYR A 2 -31.33 -4.79 6.82
CA TYR A 2 -30.49 -5.83 6.23
C TYR A 2 -29.34 -6.12 7.21
N LEU A 3 -29.19 -7.36 7.67
CA LEU A 3 -27.97 -7.77 8.38
C LEU A 3 -26.81 -7.60 7.39
N SER A 4 -25.79 -6.81 7.75
CA SER A 4 -24.59 -6.70 6.93
C SER A 4 -23.80 -8.01 6.98
N LEU A 5 -23.06 -8.32 5.90
CA LEU A 5 -22.17 -9.48 5.84
C LEU A 5 -21.18 -9.52 7.01
N ALA A 6 -20.64 -8.34 7.39
CA ALA A 6 -19.77 -8.17 8.54
C ALA A 6 -20.43 -8.63 9.86
N PHE A 7 -21.71 -8.31 10.06
CA PHE A 7 -22.44 -8.70 11.26
C PHE A 7 -22.71 -10.20 11.33
N LEU A 8 -23.03 -10.86 10.20
CA LEU A 8 -23.13 -12.33 10.18
C LEU A 8 -21.79 -13.00 10.49
N ARG A 9 -20.67 -12.49 9.97
CA ARG A 9 -19.33 -13.02 10.32
C ARG A 9 -19.02 -12.89 11.80
N PHE A 10 -19.45 -11.81 12.44
CA PHE A 10 -19.34 -11.65 13.89
C PHE A 10 -20.17 -12.71 14.63
N LEU A 11 -21.45 -12.88 14.25
CA LEU A 11 -22.35 -13.88 14.84
C LEU A 11 -21.92 -15.32 14.59
N GLU A 12 -21.19 -15.57 13.53
CA GLU A 12 -20.57 -16.85 13.22
C GLU A 12 -19.34 -17.10 14.10
N SER A 13 -18.43 -16.13 14.17
CA SER A 13 -17.12 -16.28 14.81
C SER A 13 -17.21 -16.30 16.34
N MET A 14 -18.09 -15.50 16.92
CA MET A 14 -18.18 -15.34 18.38
C MET A 14 -18.64 -16.63 19.10
N PRO A 15 -19.70 -17.33 18.66
CA PRO A 15 -20.10 -18.60 19.27
C PRO A 15 -19.05 -19.70 19.09
N SER A 16 -18.41 -19.78 17.93
CA SER A 16 -17.31 -20.73 17.70
C SER A 16 -16.12 -20.46 18.61
N ALA A 17 -15.73 -19.19 18.77
CA ALA A 17 -14.67 -18.79 19.69
C ALA A 17 -15.02 -19.19 21.12
N LEU A 18 -16.22 -18.85 21.58
CA LEU A 18 -16.70 -19.22 22.91
C LEU A 18 -16.72 -20.74 23.13
N ALA A 19 -17.18 -21.51 22.15
CA ALA A 19 -17.20 -22.98 22.22
C ALA A 19 -15.79 -23.55 22.41
N VAL A 20 -14.80 -23.06 21.65
CA VAL A 20 -13.39 -23.46 21.78
C VAL A 20 -12.81 -23.04 23.13
N GLY A 21 -13.12 -21.83 23.61
CA GLY A 21 -12.72 -21.36 24.93
C GLY A 21 -13.23 -22.24 26.07
N LEU A 22 -14.52 -22.59 26.02
CA LEU A 22 -15.16 -23.47 27.01
C LEU A 22 -14.68 -24.94 26.92
N LEU A 23 -14.15 -25.38 25.78
CA LEU A 23 -13.47 -26.67 25.63
C LEU A 23 -12.05 -26.64 26.22
N LEU A 24 -11.36 -25.51 26.10
CA LEU A 24 -9.97 -25.35 26.51
C LEU A 24 -9.81 -25.14 28.02
N LEU A 25 -10.61 -24.27 28.63
CA LEU A 25 -10.42 -23.85 30.03
C LEU A 25 -10.48 -24.98 31.06
N PRO A 26 -11.45 -25.93 31.01
CA PRO A 26 -11.48 -27.03 31.98
C PRO A 26 -10.21 -27.88 31.93
N ARG A 27 -9.60 -28.04 30.74
CA ARG A 27 -8.33 -28.78 30.58
C ARG A 27 -7.17 -28.09 31.25
N LEU A 28 -7.17 -26.75 31.30
CA LEU A 28 -6.10 -26.01 31.95
C LEU A 28 -6.05 -26.31 33.45
N ILE A 29 -7.14 -26.68 34.09
CA ILE A 29 -7.18 -26.95 35.55
C ILE A 29 -7.58 -28.40 35.90
N GLY A 30 -7.79 -29.26 34.90
CA GLY A 30 -8.24 -30.64 35.12
C GLY A 30 -9.67 -30.73 35.70
N GLU A 31 -10.52 -29.73 35.45
CA GLU A 31 -11.93 -29.75 35.87
C GLU A 31 -12.78 -30.57 34.90
N ASP A 32 -13.77 -31.32 35.42
CA ASP A 32 -14.80 -31.93 34.58
C ASP A 32 -15.66 -30.82 33.94
N GLY A 33 -15.52 -30.67 32.63
CA GLY A 33 -16.22 -29.68 31.81
C GLY A 33 -17.71 -29.96 31.58
N ALA A 34 -18.34 -30.86 32.34
CA ALA A 34 -19.75 -31.27 32.19
C ALA A 34 -20.72 -30.09 32.04
N ARG A 35 -20.58 -29.04 32.86
CA ARG A 35 -21.44 -27.84 32.82
C ARG A 35 -21.36 -27.05 31.51
N PHE A 36 -20.30 -27.22 30.73
CA PHE A 36 -20.09 -26.52 29.48
C PHE A 36 -20.49 -27.33 28.25
N LYS A 37 -20.82 -28.63 28.39
CA LYS A 37 -21.13 -29.50 27.25
C LYS A 37 -22.32 -28.98 26.42
N LEU A 38 -23.43 -28.61 27.07
CA LEU A 38 -24.62 -28.10 26.39
C LEU A 38 -24.39 -26.73 25.71
N PRO A 39 -23.82 -25.71 26.39
CA PRO A 39 -23.46 -24.45 25.73
C PRO A 39 -22.54 -24.61 24.51
N VAL A 40 -21.52 -25.49 24.61
CA VAL A 40 -20.59 -25.78 23.51
C VAL A 40 -21.32 -26.40 22.31
N ALA A 41 -22.19 -27.38 22.55
CA ALA A 41 -22.98 -28.00 21.48
C ALA A 41 -23.96 -27.02 20.83
N ALA A 42 -24.64 -26.19 21.63
CA ALA A 42 -25.54 -25.16 21.12
C ALA A 42 -24.81 -24.14 20.23
N ALA A 43 -23.64 -23.66 20.66
CA ALA A 43 -22.83 -22.73 19.89
C ALA A 43 -22.29 -23.35 18.57
N ALA A 44 -21.86 -24.61 18.61
CA ALA A 44 -21.38 -25.32 17.42
C ALA A 44 -22.50 -25.58 16.39
N VAL A 45 -23.70 -25.97 16.84
CA VAL A 45 -24.87 -26.13 15.98
C VAL A 45 -25.31 -24.79 15.40
N PHE A 46 -25.33 -23.74 16.21
CA PHE A 46 -25.68 -22.39 15.76
C PHE A 46 -24.73 -21.90 14.65
N ARG A 47 -23.41 -22.08 14.83
CA ARG A 47 -22.41 -21.83 13.78
C ARG A 47 -22.69 -22.61 12.49
N ALA A 48 -23.02 -23.90 12.60
CA ALA A 48 -23.28 -24.74 11.43
C ALA A 48 -24.53 -24.25 10.67
N VAL A 49 -25.59 -23.85 11.37
CA VAL A 49 -26.81 -23.35 10.72
C VAL A 49 -26.61 -21.97 10.10
N LEU A 50 -25.92 -21.04 10.79
CA LEU A 50 -25.69 -19.69 10.29
C LEU A 50 -24.87 -19.63 9.00
N GLY A 51 -24.01 -20.62 8.75
CA GLY A 51 -23.14 -20.65 7.57
C GLY A 51 -23.89 -20.59 6.24
N PHE A 52 -25.13 -21.10 6.16
CA PHE A 52 -25.96 -20.98 4.96
C PHE A 52 -26.41 -19.54 4.67
N GLY A 53 -26.73 -18.78 5.71
CA GLY A 53 -27.05 -17.35 5.58
C GLY A 53 -25.84 -16.54 5.09
N LEU A 54 -24.63 -16.92 5.52
CA LEU A 54 -23.39 -16.31 5.08
C LEU A 54 -23.15 -16.51 3.57
N LEU A 55 -23.38 -17.73 3.05
CA LEU A 55 -23.23 -18.02 1.61
C LEU A 55 -24.08 -17.08 0.76
N TYR A 56 -25.34 -16.90 1.16
CA TYR A 56 -26.27 -16.01 0.46
C TYR A 56 -25.77 -14.56 0.47
N LEU A 57 -25.32 -14.04 1.62
CA LEU A 57 -24.82 -12.65 1.69
C LEU A 57 -23.49 -12.46 0.95
N ILE A 58 -22.60 -13.45 0.94
CA ILE A 58 -21.36 -13.40 0.15
C ILE A 58 -21.71 -13.36 -1.34
N ALA A 59 -22.59 -14.26 -1.81
CA ALA A 59 -23.03 -14.29 -3.20
C ALA A 59 -23.69 -12.97 -3.61
N ARG A 60 -24.54 -12.39 -2.75
CA ARG A 60 -25.19 -11.09 -2.99
C ARG A 60 -24.23 -9.90 -3.05
N ASN A 61 -23.08 -9.99 -2.36
CA ASN A 61 -22.07 -8.93 -2.36
C ASN A 61 -21.17 -8.98 -3.61
N ILE A 62 -21.00 -10.17 -4.20
CA ILE A 62 -20.19 -10.37 -5.40
C ILE A 62 -21.03 -10.25 -6.68
N ILE A 63 -22.26 -10.77 -6.66
CA ILE A 63 -23.15 -10.80 -7.82
C ILE A 63 -23.89 -9.45 -7.93
N PRO A 64 -23.91 -8.79 -9.11
CA PRO A 64 -24.50 -7.47 -9.27
C PRO A 64 -26.01 -7.38 -9.00
N ALA A 65 -26.45 -6.16 -8.62
CA ALA A 65 -27.82 -5.69 -8.37
C ALA A 65 -28.95 -6.43 -9.10
N ASP A 66 -28.75 -6.47 -10.40
CA ASP A 66 -29.69 -6.76 -11.48
C ASP A 66 -29.96 -8.26 -11.68
N ARG A 67 -29.10 -9.14 -11.16
CA ARG A 67 -29.32 -10.59 -11.21
C ARG A 67 -30.02 -11.10 -9.95
N ALA A 68 -31.14 -11.81 -10.16
CA ALA A 68 -31.81 -12.54 -9.10
C ALA A 68 -30.97 -13.73 -8.65
N LEU A 69 -30.84 -13.92 -7.33
CA LEU A 69 -30.18 -15.09 -6.75
C LEU A 69 -31.19 -16.24 -6.66
N ASP A 70 -31.24 -17.07 -7.70
CA ASP A 70 -31.97 -18.34 -7.68
C ASP A 70 -31.08 -19.50 -7.22
N MET A 71 -31.68 -20.68 -7.02
CA MET A 71 -30.96 -21.87 -6.54
C MET A 71 -29.92 -22.38 -7.55
N SER A 72 -30.16 -22.21 -8.86
CA SER A 72 -29.20 -22.55 -9.90
C SER A 72 -27.94 -21.70 -9.81
N LEU A 73 -28.10 -20.38 -9.71
CA LEU A 73 -27.00 -19.44 -9.63
C LEU A 73 -26.23 -19.60 -8.31
N LEU A 74 -26.92 -19.89 -7.20
CA LEU A 74 -26.25 -20.18 -5.94
C LEU A 74 -25.44 -21.49 -6.01
N SER A 75 -25.96 -22.51 -6.70
CA SER A 75 -25.23 -23.76 -6.94
C SER A 75 -24.00 -23.53 -7.82
N GLU A 76 -24.16 -22.78 -8.91
CA GLU A 76 -23.06 -22.42 -9.80
C GLU A 76 -21.99 -21.61 -9.06
N PHE A 77 -22.39 -20.61 -8.26
CA PHE A 77 -21.46 -19.85 -7.43
C PHE A 77 -20.71 -20.76 -6.44
N THR A 78 -21.43 -21.65 -5.76
CA THR A 78 -20.87 -22.53 -4.71
C THR A 78 -19.84 -23.51 -5.26
N PHE A 79 -20.10 -24.12 -6.42
CA PHE A 79 -19.20 -25.15 -6.97
C PHE A 79 -18.25 -24.62 -8.06
N GLY A 80 -18.60 -23.51 -8.70
CA GLY A 80 -17.83 -22.88 -9.77
C GLY A 80 -16.75 -21.91 -9.30
N THR A 81 -16.89 -21.30 -8.12
CA THR A 81 -15.93 -20.29 -7.62
C THR A 81 -15.00 -20.82 -6.53
N SER A 82 -13.81 -20.24 -6.41
CA SER A 82 -12.87 -20.53 -5.31
C SER A 82 -13.48 -20.20 -3.94
N VAL A 83 -14.20 -19.09 -3.85
CA VAL A 83 -14.92 -18.65 -2.63
C VAL A 83 -16.01 -19.65 -2.23
N GLY A 84 -16.77 -20.16 -3.20
CA GLY A 84 -17.79 -21.18 -2.98
C GLY A 84 -17.21 -22.50 -2.46
N LYS A 85 -16.14 -23.00 -3.09
CA LYS A 85 -15.44 -24.22 -2.65
C LYS A 85 -14.88 -24.09 -1.23
N ALA A 86 -14.31 -22.93 -0.93
CA ALA A 86 -13.87 -22.57 0.41
C ALA A 86 -15.00 -22.60 1.44
N TRP A 87 -16.15 -21.99 1.10
CA TRP A 87 -17.33 -22.06 1.95
C TRP A 87 -17.76 -23.50 2.22
N VAL A 88 -17.82 -24.37 1.19
CA VAL A 88 -18.16 -25.80 1.36
C VAL A 88 -17.21 -26.47 2.35
N ALA A 89 -15.90 -26.27 2.21
CA ALA A 89 -14.92 -26.84 3.12
C ALA A 89 -15.11 -26.37 4.57
N THR A 90 -15.32 -25.06 4.79
CA THR A 90 -15.57 -24.49 6.12
C THR A 90 -16.87 -25.02 6.74
N GLN A 91 -17.89 -25.23 5.90
CA GLN A 91 -19.20 -25.70 6.34
C GLN A 91 -19.18 -27.18 6.70
N LEU A 92 -18.50 -28.02 5.93
CA LEU A 92 -18.28 -29.43 6.26
C LEU A 92 -17.54 -29.57 7.60
N LEU A 93 -16.47 -28.79 7.80
CA LEU A 93 -15.71 -28.80 9.06
C LEU A 93 -16.59 -28.35 10.25
N SER A 94 -17.46 -27.36 10.04
CA SER A 94 -18.41 -26.88 11.04
C SER A 94 -19.44 -27.94 11.44
N PHE A 95 -19.92 -28.74 10.48
CA PHE A 95 -20.81 -29.87 10.76
C PHE A 95 -20.11 -31.01 11.51
N VAL A 96 -18.86 -31.32 11.16
CA VAL A 96 -18.04 -32.29 11.91
C VAL A 96 -17.85 -31.81 13.35
N PHE A 97 -17.52 -30.53 13.54
CA PHE A 97 -17.40 -29.94 14.87
C PHE A 97 -18.71 -30.04 15.67
N ALA A 98 -19.85 -29.66 15.08
CA ALA A 98 -21.16 -29.80 15.71
C ALA A 98 -21.47 -31.26 16.09
N GLY A 99 -21.25 -32.22 15.19
CA GLY A 99 -21.45 -33.65 15.46
C GLY A 99 -20.60 -34.17 16.63
N LEU A 100 -19.33 -33.79 16.68
CA LEU A 100 -18.43 -34.13 17.78
C LEU A 100 -18.90 -33.53 19.11
N THR A 101 -19.33 -32.27 19.12
CA THR A 101 -19.84 -31.63 20.35
C THR A 101 -21.15 -32.26 20.84
N ILE A 102 -22.02 -32.73 19.95
CA ILE A 102 -23.23 -33.47 20.30
C ILE A 102 -22.86 -34.85 20.87
N ALA A 103 -21.90 -35.56 20.26
CA ALA A 103 -21.44 -36.85 20.77
C ALA A 103 -20.93 -36.76 22.22
N ARG A 104 -20.29 -35.64 22.59
CA ARG A 104 -19.82 -35.37 23.96
C ARG A 104 -20.94 -35.26 25.00
N LEU A 105 -22.18 -35.00 24.58
CA LEU A 105 -23.34 -35.00 25.50
C LEU A 105 -23.65 -36.40 26.01
N TYR A 106 -23.36 -37.43 25.20
CA TYR A 106 -23.69 -38.82 25.50
C TYR A 106 -22.47 -39.65 25.90
N VAL A 107 -21.28 -39.29 25.41
CA VAL A 107 -20.04 -40.05 25.60
C VAL A 107 -18.97 -39.20 26.27
N SER A 108 -18.36 -39.73 27.31
CA SER A 108 -17.22 -39.13 28.02
C SER A 108 -15.93 -39.82 27.56
N SER A 109 -15.06 -39.10 26.83
CA SER A 109 -13.77 -39.63 26.39
C SER A 109 -12.76 -38.49 26.22
N ASP A 110 -11.56 -38.66 26.77
CA ASP A 110 -10.48 -37.67 26.63
C ASP A 110 -10.03 -37.50 25.17
N MET A 111 -10.01 -38.60 24.39
CA MET A 111 -9.71 -38.52 22.96
C MET A 111 -10.79 -37.73 22.21
N LEU A 112 -12.08 -38.00 22.50
CA LEU A 112 -13.19 -37.28 21.88
C LEU A 112 -13.10 -35.78 22.17
N ASP A 113 -12.79 -35.40 23.41
CA ASP A 113 -12.63 -33.99 23.75
C ASP A 113 -11.43 -33.34 23.03
N ARG A 114 -10.27 -34.02 22.95
CA ARG A 114 -9.09 -33.52 22.25
C ARG A 114 -9.36 -33.31 20.76
N VAL A 115 -9.98 -34.30 20.12
CA VAL A 115 -10.39 -34.21 18.71
C VAL A 115 -11.39 -33.07 18.53
N THR A 116 -12.38 -32.93 19.42
CA THR A 116 -13.35 -31.84 19.36
C THR A 116 -12.69 -30.47 19.49
N LEU A 117 -11.76 -30.30 20.43
CA LEU A 117 -11.01 -29.05 20.63
C LEU A 117 -10.22 -28.66 19.37
N TRP A 118 -9.41 -29.58 18.83
CA TRP A 118 -8.59 -29.28 17.65
C TRP A 118 -9.41 -29.09 16.38
N THR A 119 -10.51 -29.82 16.20
CA THR A 119 -11.48 -29.54 15.13
C THR A 119 -12.08 -28.15 15.29
N GLY A 120 -12.41 -27.73 16.51
CA GLY A 120 -12.90 -26.38 16.81
C GLY A 120 -11.88 -25.30 16.46
N VAL A 121 -10.61 -25.48 16.84
CA VAL A 121 -9.50 -24.58 16.43
C VAL A 121 -9.38 -24.53 14.91
N GLY A 122 -9.54 -25.68 14.23
CA GLY A 122 -9.61 -25.76 12.77
C GLY A 122 -10.75 -24.91 12.19
N VAL A 123 -11.96 -24.97 12.78
CA VAL A 123 -13.09 -24.11 12.38
C VAL A 123 -12.72 -22.63 12.51
N LEU A 124 -12.07 -22.21 13.60
CA LEU A 124 -11.63 -20.82 13.80
C LEU A 124 -10.57 -20.37 12.77
N ALA A 125 -9.65 -21.26 12.41
CA ALA A 125 -8.61 -20.98 11.42
C ALA A 125 -9.23 -20.67 10.04
N VAL A 126 -10.16 -21.52 9.60
CA VAL A 126 -10.73 -21.44 8.25
C VAL A 126 -11.76 -20.31 8.06
N VAL A 127 -12.15 -19.59 9.11
CA VAL A 127 -13.06 -18.42 8.98
C VAL A 127 -12.49 -17.37 8.00
N SER A 128 -11.17 -17.14 8.04
CA SER A 128 -10.51 -16.14 7.18
C SER A 128 -10.56 -16.46 5.69
N VAL A 129 -10.69 -17.75 5.35
CA VAL A 129 -10.68 -18.28 3.98
C VAL A 129 -11.87 -17.76 3.17
N THR A 130 -12.97 -17.35 3.80
CA THR A 130 -14.08 -16.73 3.04
C THR A 130 -13.86 -15.24 2.74
N GLY A 131 -12.76 -14.62 3.18
CA GLY A 131 -12.39 -13.22 2.93
C GLY A 131 -11.13 -13.08 2.07
N HIS A 132 -10.32 -12.06 2.34
CA HIS A 132 -9.08 -11.73 1.59
C HIS A 132 -8.00 -12.82 1.59
N ALA A 133 -8.17 -13.90 2.36
CA ALA A 133 -7.15 -14.93 2.52
C ALA A 133 -6.98 -15.86 1.30
N ILE A 134 -7.90 -15.85 0.32
CA ILE A 134 -7.79 -16.63 -0.94
C ILE A 134 -7.59 -15.71 -2.15
N ASP A 135 -6.95 -14.57 -1.97
CA ASP A 135 -6.49 -13.83 -3.13
C ASP A 135 -5.29 -14.59 -3.74
N ASP A 136 -5.42 -15.01 -5.00
CA ASP A 136 -4.37 -15.71 -5.76
C ASP A 136 -3.15 -14.78 -5.99
N GLY A 137 -3.31 -13.46 -5.85
CA GLY A 137 -2.23 -12.48 -5.88
C GLY A 137 -1.38 -12.45 -4.60
N LEU A 138 -1.84 -13.03 -3.49
CA LEU A 138 -1.12 -12.98 -2.22
C LEU A 138 -0.06 -14.10 -2.10
N PRO A 139 1.12 -13.80 -1.53
CA PRO A 139 2.09 -14.81 -1.18
C PRO A 139 1.52 -15.87 -0.22
N VAL A 140 1.98 -17.13 -0.36
CA VAL A 140 1.53 -18.26 0.48
C VAL A 140 1.73 -17.99 1.97
N TRP A 141 2.80 -17.31 2.37
CA TRP A 141 3.06 -16.99 3.78
C TRP A 141 2.03 -16.00 4.35
N THR A 142 1.51 -15.08 3.53
CA THR A 142 0.44 -14.15 3.90
C THR A 142 -0.88 -14.91 4.05
N GLN A 143 -1.20 -15.79 3.11
CA GLN A 143 -2.38 -16.67 3.19
C GLN A 143 -2.37 -17.53 4.47
N LEU A 144 -1.23 -18.15 4.82
CA LEU A 144 -1.05 -18.88 6.07
C LEU A 144 -1.16 -17.99 7.31
N SER A 145 -0.67 -16.75 7.22
CA SER A 145 -0.77 -15.78 8.31
C SER A 145 -2.22 -15.47 8.65
N PHE A 146 -3.14 -15.40 7.68
CA PHE A 146 -4.57 -15.24 7.95
C PHE A 146 -5.14 -16.37 8.80
N LEU A 147 -4.84 -17.63 8.46
CA LEU A 147 -5.31 -18.80 9.20
C LEU A 147 -4.79 -18.79 10.65
N LEU A 148 -3.49 -18.51 10.82
CA LEU A 148 -2.86 -18.45 12.13
C LEU A 148 -3.39 -17.27 12.96
N HIS A 149 -3.57 -16.10 12.33
CA HIS A 149 -4.09 -14.90 12.98
C HIS A 149 -5.50 -15.11 13.52
N THR A 150 -6.42 -15.66 12.70
CA THR A 150 -7.80 -15.91 13.15
C THR A 150 -7.88 -17.04 14.16
N ALA A 151 -7.13 -18.14 13.99
CA ALA A 151 -7.08 -19.22 14.96
C ALA A 151 -6.60 -18.72 16.34
N ALA A 152 -5.49 -17.98 16.37
CA ALA A 152 -4.92 -17.44 17.60
C ALA A 152 -5.83 -16.39 18.24
N GLY A 153 -6.31 -15.42 17.46
CA GLY A 153 -7.16 -14.33 17.95
C GLY A 153 -8.51 -14.80 18.47
N LEU A 154 -9.17 -15.73 17.77
CA LEU A 154 -10.46 -16.27 18.21
C LEU A 154 -10.31 -17.26 19.36
N THR A 155 -9.22 -18.04 19.43
CA THR A 155 -8.94 -18.89 20.59
C THR A 155 -8.68 -18.03 21.83
N TRP A 156 -7.91 -16.95 21.69
CA TRP A 156 -7.70 -15.95 22.74
C TRP A 156 -9.02 -15.33 23.22
N LEU A 157 -9.82 -14.77 22.31
CA LEU A 157 -11.10 -14.15 22.67
C LEU A 157 -12.05 -15.16 23.31
N GLY A 158 -12.13 -16.36 22.75
CA GLY A 158 -12.95 -17.46 23.25
C GLY A 158 -12.63 -17.85 24.68
N GLY A 159 -11.36 -18.06 24.99
CA GLY A 159 -10.95 -18.41 26.34
C GLY A 159 -11.03 -17.22 27.32
N LEU A 160 -10.92 -15.97 26.86
CA LEU A 160 -11.21 -14.80 27.70
C LEU A 160 -12.69 -14.76 28.08
N LEU A 161 -13.60 -14.95 27.12
CA LEU A 161 -15.04 -15.02 27.38
C LEU A 161 -15.38 -16.19 28.30
N GLY A 162 -14.77 -17.35 28.07
CA GLY A 162 -14.92 -18.51 28.94
C GLY A 162 -14.37 -18.27 30.35
N LEU A 163 -13.26 -17.54 30.50
CA LEU A 163 -12.68 -17.18 31.80
C LEU A 163 -13.64 -16.28 32.56
N VAL A 164 -14.16 -15.24 31.91
CA VAL A 164 -15.17 -14.32 32.48
C VAL A 164 -16.42 -15.09 32.91
N TRP A 165 -16.94 -15.98 32.05
CA TRP A 165 -18.03 -16.88 32.41
C TRP A 165 -17.67 -17.69 33.66
N TRP A 166 -16.51 -18.33 33.67
CA TRP A 166 -16.07 -19.16 34.79
C TRP A 166 -16.03 -18.35 36.09
N MET A 167 -15.46 -17.14 36.08
CA MET A 167 -15.37 -16.25 37.25
C MET A 167 -16.74 -15.90 37.83
N PHE A 168 -17.77 -15.72 37.00
CA PHE A 168 -19.13 -15.39 37.46
C PHE A 168 -20.02 -16.61 37.76
N THR A 169 -19.58 -17.83 37.49
CA THR A 169 -20.43 -19.02 37.69
C THR A 169 -19.85 -20.02 38.66
N ALA A 170 -18.55 -19.96 38.93
CA ALA A 170 -17.84 -20.85 39.84
C ALA A 170 -17.84 -20.38 41.30
N HIS A 171 -18.94 -19.80 41.80
CA HIS A 171 -19.04 -19.21 43.15
C HIS A 171 -18.68 -20.16 44.30
N ASN A 172 -18.89 -21.48 44.10
CA ASN A 172 -18.64 -22.51 45.13
C ASN A 172 -17.22 -23.11 45.05
N LYS A 173 -16.36 -22.61 44.16
CA LYS A 173 -14.99 -23.13 43.98
C LYS A 173 -14.00 -22.34 44.84
N PRO A 174 -12.91 -22.97 45.34
CA PRO A 174 -11.88 -22.28 46.09
C PRO A 174 -11.23 -21.16 45.26
N PRO A 175 -10.89 -20.00 45.86
CA PRO A 175 -10.19 -18.91 45.18
C PRO A 175 -8.86 -19.33 44.53
N GLU A 176 -8.22 -20.37 45.08
CA GLU A 176 -6.98 -20.96 44.55
C GLU A 176 -7.16 -21.56 43.15
N VAL A 177 -8.30 -22.21 42.89
CA VAL A 177 -8.59 -22.80 41.57
C VAL A 177 -8.80 -21.69 40.55
N ALA A 178 -9.45 -20.60 40.96
CA ALA A 178 -9.66 -19.42 40.13
C ALA A 178 -8.33 -18.74 39.77
N ALA A 179 -7.44 -18.61 40.76
CA ALA A 179 -6.09 -18.11 40.58
C ALA A 179 -5.27 -18.96 39.60
N GLN A 180 -5.27 -20.29 39.77
CA GLN A 180 -4.56 -21.22 38.88
C GLN A 180 -5.09 -21.15 37.44
N LEU A 181 -6.42 -21.05 37.27
CA LEU A 181 -7.03 -20.90 35.96
C LEU A 181 -6.58 -19.59 35.29
N ALA A 182 -6.61 -18.47 36.02
CA ALA A 182 -6.18 -17.16 35.52
C ALA A 182 -4.69 -17.16 35.12
N GLU A 183 -3.80 -17.80 35.92
CA GLU A 183 -2.37 -17.92 35.61
C GLU A 183 -2.11 -18.74 34.33
N ARG A 184 -2.72 -19.92 34.24
CA ARG A 184 -2.55 -20.82 33.08
C ARG A 184 -3.15 -20.20 31.83
N TRP A 185 -4.31 -19.57 31.94
CA TRP A 185 -4.92 -18.81 30.85
C TRP A 185 -4.04 -17.64 30.40
N SER A 186 -3.49 -16.86 31.33
CA SER A 186 -2.60 -15.75 31.01
C SER A 186 -1.38 -16.19 30.17
N MET A 187 -0.83 -17.38 30.44
CA MET A 187 0.25 -17.95 29.61
C MET A 187 -0.21 -18.25 28.18
N VAL A 188 -1.36 -18.90 28.01
CA VAL A 188 -1.94 -19.18 26.69
C VAL A 188 -2.26 -17.88 25.95
N ALA A 189 -2.86 -16.91 26.64
CA ALA A 189 -3.21 -15.61 26.10
C ALA A 189 -1.98 -14.85 25.60
N LYS A 190 -0.87 -14.85 26.33
CA LYS A 190 0.40 -14.24 25.89
C LYS A 190 0.92 -14.84 24.59
N ILE A 191 0.89 -16.17 24.47
CA ILE A 191 1.32 -16.87 23.25
C ILE A 191 0.40 -16.51 22.08
N ALA A 192 -0.91 -16.56 22.30
CA ALA A 192 -1.90 -16.25 21.28
C ALA A 192 -1.80 -14.80 20.79
N VAL A 193 -1.71 -13.82 21.69
CA VAL A 193 -1.54 -12.40 21.34
C VAL A 193 -0.20 -12.16 20.64
N GLY A 194 0.88 -12.83 21.05
CA GLY A 194 2.16 -12.77 20.35
C GLY A 194 2.06 -13.27 18.89
N LEU A 195 1.38 -14.40 18.68
CA LEU A 195 1.15 -14.94 17.34
C LEU A 195 0.25 -14.01 16.50
N VAL A 196 -0.79 -13.43 17.09
CA VAL A 196 -1.65 -12.41 16.45
C VAL A 196 -0.84 -11.19 16.05
N ALA A 197 0.10 -10.73 16.87
CA ALA A 197 0.94 -9.58 16.55
C ALA A 197 1.86 -9.86 15.34
N VAL A 198 2.56 -11.00 15.35
CA VAL A 198 3.47 -11.38 14.26
C VAL A 198 2.71 -11.57 12.95
N THR A 199 1.63 -12.36 12.98
CA THR A 199 0.79 -12.61 11.79
C THR A 199 0.04 -11.36 11.35
N GLY A 200 -0.31 -10.46 12.27
CA GLY A 200 -0.97 -9.20 11.95
C GLY A 200 -0.07 -8.23 11.18
N VAL A 201 1.22 -8.17 11.54
CA VAL A 201 2.23 -7.39 10.78
C VAL A 201 2.40 -7.98 9.38
N ALA A 202 2.51 -9.30 9.29
CA ALA A 202 2.58 -10.03 8.02
C ALA A 202 1.41 -9.68 7.07
N ILE A 203 0.18 -9.75 7.58
CA ILE A 203 -1.02 -9.40 6.81
C ILE A 203 -1.06 -7.91 6.46
N ALA A 204 -0.69 -7.03 7.39
CA ALA A 204 -0.73 -5.59 7.17
C ALA A 204 0.28 -5.15 6.09
N TRP A 205 1.41 -5.84 5.97
CA TRP A 205 2.41 -5.56 4.95
C TRP A 205 1.83 -5.59 3.54
N GLU A 206 1.05 -6.64 3.22
CA GLU A 206 0.43 -6.81 1.89
C GLU A 206 -0.87 -6.00 1.74
N ASN A 207 -1.75 -6.05 2.74
CA ASN A 207 -3.09 -5.45 2.62
C ASN A 207 -3.13 -3.94 2.86
N VAL A 208 -2.10 -3.38 3.50
CA VAL A 208 -1.99 -1.93 3.73
C VAL A 208 -0.93 -1.33 2.81
N GLY A 209 0.23 -1.97 2.68
CA GLY A 209 1.31 -1.55 1.78
C GLY A 209 2.10 -0.33 2.28
N SER A 210 1.43 0.70 2.79
CA SER A 210 2.07 1.97 3.18
C SER A 210 1.44 2.61 4.42
N ILE A 211 2.21 3.46 5.13
CA ILE A 211 1.69 4.26 6.25
C ILE A 211 0.57 5.20 5.81
N PRO A 212 0.66 5.89 4.65
CA PRO A 212 -0.45 6.69 4.13
C PRO A 212 -1.75 5.90 4.01
N ASN A 213 -1.69 4.70 3.45
CA ASN A 213 -2.85 3.82 3.29
C ASN A 213 -3.49 3.46 4.64
N MET A 214 -2.71 3.40 5.72
CA MET A 214 -3.22 3.14 7.07
C MET A 214 -4.09 4.28 7.62
N LEU A 215 -3.84 5.54 7.28
CA LEU A 215 -4.62 6.67 7.81
C LEU A 215 -5.66 7.18 6.82
N ALA A 216 -5.38 7.00 5.52
CA ALA A 216 -6.12 7.66 4.47
C ALA A 216 -7.27 6.82 3.89
N THR A 217 -7.20 5.49 4.02
CA THR A 217 -8.23 4.59 3.51
C THR A 217 -9.25 4.20 4.60
N PRO A 218 -10.49 3.83 4.24
CA PRO A 218 -11.46 3.29 5.18
C PRO A 218 -10.95 2.04 5.92
N TYR A 219 -10.28 1.14 5.19
CA TYR A 219 -9.66 -0.06 5.75
C TYR A 219 -8.61 0.28 6.80
N GLY A 220 -7.69 1.19 6.48
CA GLY A 220 -6.63 1.62 7.37
C GLY A 220 -7.16 2.27 8.66
N ARG A 221 -8.20 3.11 8.55
CA ARG A 221 -8.81 3.76 9.72
C ARG A 221 -9.44 2.76 10.68
N LEU A 222 -10.12 1.74 10.15
CA LEU A 222 -10.65 0.64 10.96
C LEU A 222 -9.53 -0.18 11.58
N LEU A 223 -8.43 -0.43 10.85
CA LEU A 223 -7.25 -1.07 11.41
C LEU A 223 -6.64 -0.23 12.54
N THR A 224 -6.55 1.08 12.38
CA THR A 224 -6.06 2.01 13.41
C THR A 224 -6.94 1.94 14.66
N LEU A 225 -8.27 1.96 14.49
CA LEU A 225 -9.21 1.76 15.59
C LEU A 225 -9.04 0.39 16.25
N LYS A 226 -8.84 -0.68 15.46
CA LYS A 226 -8.54 -2.02 15.97
C LYS A 226 -7.26 -2.03 16.82
N LEU A 227 -6.20 -1.35 16.39
CA LEU A 227 -4.96 -1.24 17.16
C LEU A 227 -5.18 -0.43 18.46
N THR A 228 -5.98 0.63 18.44
CA THR A 228 -6.34 1.37 19.67
C THR A 228 -7.11 0.50 20.65
N LEU A 229 -8.09 -0.29 20.19
CA LEU A 229 -8.81 -1.25 21.03
C LEU A 229 -7.88 -2.34 21.57
N LEU A 230 -6.92 -2.81 20.77
CA LEU A 230 -5.90 -3.76 21.23
C LEU A 230 -5.05 -3.15 22.35
N CYS A 231 -4.66 -1.88 22.27
CA CYS A 231 -3.99 -1.19 23.37
C CYS A 231 -4.86 -1.16 24.64
N ALA A 232 -6.17 -0.89 24.52
CA ALA A 232 -7.09 -0.91 25.66
C ALA A 232 -7.19 -2.31 26.31
N VAL A 233 -7.26 -3.37 25.50
CA VAL A 233 -7.19 -4.78 25.95
C VAL A 233 -5.88 -5.03 26.71
N LEU A 234 -4.74 -4.66 26.13
CA LEU A 234 -3.43 -4.87 26.73
C LEU A 234 -3.26 -4.11 28.06
N LEU A 235 -3.87 -2.93 28.20
CA LEU A 235 -3.89 -2.19 29.46
C LEU A 235 -4.72 -2.90 30.53
N CYS A 236 -5.87 -3.50 30.16
CA CYS A 236 -6.67 -4.32 31.07
C CYS A 236 -5.89 -5.57 31.50
N ALA A 237 -5.27 -6.27 30.55
CA ALA A 237 -4.43 -7.43 30.82
C ALA A 237 -3.23 -7.07 31.72
N LEU A 238 -2.59 -5.92 31.50
CA LEU A 238 -1.51 -5.42 32.35
C LEU A 238 -2.00 -5.13 33.77
N ALA A 239 -3.20 -4.58 33.93
CA ALA A 239 -3.81 -4.37 35.25
C ALA A 239 -4.00 -5.70 35.98
N ILE A 240 -4.54 -6.73 35.30
CA ILE A 240 -4.70 -8.08 35.86
C ILE A 240 -3.36 -8.67 36.27
N VAL A 241 -2.34 -8.61 35.40
CA VAL A 241 -0.99 -9.13 35.68
C VAL A 241 -0.36 -8.42 36.88
N ARG A 242 -0.51 -7.09 36.98
CA ARG A 242 -0.02 -6.31 38.12
C ARG A 242 -0.70 -6.70 39.42
N TYR A 243 -2.02 -6.88 39.40
CA TYR A 243 -2.77 -7.38 40.54
C TYR A 243 -2.25 -8.77 40.97
N MET A 244 -2.05 -9.67 40.02
CA MET A 244 -1.57 -11.03 40.29
C MET A 244 -0.17 -11.07 40.89
N HIS A 245 0.71 -10.13 40.55
CA HIS A 245 2.05 -10.01 41.15
C HIS A 245 2.05 -9.34 42.52
N ALA A 246 1.10 -8.43 42.78
CA ALA A 246 1.04 -7.66 44.03
C ALA A 246 0.22 -8.33 45.14
N ARG A 247 -0.62 -9.32 44.81
CA ARG A 247 -1.52 -9.98 45.77
C ARG A 247 -0.76 -10.80 46.83
N PRO A 248 -1.26 -10.88 48.07
CA PRO A 248 -0.82 -11.85 49.06
C PRO A 248 -1.09 -13.31 48.64
N ALA A 249 -0.27 -14.25 49.10
CA ALA A 249 -0.48 -15.67 48.84
C ALA A 249 -1.77 -16.16 49.53
N GLY A 250 -2.65 -16.84 48.77
CA GLY A 250 -3.93 -17.36 49.28
C GLY A 250 -5.14 -16.43 49.11
N GLU A 251 -4.92 -15.17 48.71
CA GLU A 251 -6.01 -14.22 48.45
C GLU A 251 -6.24 -14.05 46.93
N PHE A 252 -7.49 -14.16 46.50
CA PHE A 252 -7.87 -13.88 45.11
C PHE A 252 -9.28 -13.28 45.03
N ASP A 253 -9.33 -12.04 44.54
CA ASP A 253 -10.56 -11.30 44.30
C ASP A 253 -11.13 -11.66 42.93
N VAL A 254 -11.98 -12.69 42.94
CA VAL A 254 -12.71 -13.19 41.77
C VAL A 254 -13.56 -12.08 41.15
N ASN A 255 -14.14 -11.19 41.96
CA ASN A 255 -15.02 -10.13 41.48
C ASN A 255 -14.24 -9.06 40.72
N TRP A 256 -13.09 -8.64 41.23
CA TRP A 256 -12.25 -7.66 40.56
C TRP A 256 -11.70 -8.20 39.23
N VAL A 257 -11.16 -9.42 39.22
CA VAL A 257 -10.66 -10.05 37.99
C VAL A 257 -11.80 -10.28 36.99
N GLY A 258 -12.98 -10.72 37.46
CA GLY A 258 -14.17 -10.87 36.62
C GLY A 258 -14.62 -9.54 35.99
N LYS A 259 -14.62 -8.43 36.74
CA LYS A 259 -14.99 -7.10 36.24
C LYS A 259 -13.99 -6.56 35.21
N ILE A 260 -12.69 -6.60 35.50
CA ILE A 260 -11.66 -6.14 34.55
C ILE A 260 -11.62 -7.05 33.32
N GLY A 261 -11.72 -8.37 33.51
CA GLY A 261 -11.83 -9.32 32.40
C GLY A 261 -13.07 -9.10 31.54
N SER A 262 -14.19 -8.67 32.14
CA SER A 262 -15.39 -8.29 31.38
C SER A 262 -15.16 -7.05 30.52
N LEU A 263 -14.46 -6.05 31.06
CA LEU A 263 -14.08 -4.85 30.30
C LEU A 263 -13.14 -5.22 29.15
N GLU A 264 -12.14 -6.07 29.41
CA GLU A 264 -11.26 -6.64 28.39
C GLU A 264 -12.05 -7.39 27.31
N ALA A 265 -13.03 -8.19 27.70
CA ALA A 265 -13.89 -8.93 26.79
C ALA A 265 -14.77 -8.01 25.93
N VAL A 266 -15.27 -6.89 26.46
CA VAL A 266 -16.00 -5.88 25.67
C VAL A 266 -15.12 -5.30 24.57
N PHE A 267 -13.87 -4.92 24.90
CA PHE A 267 -12.92 -4.47 23.89
C PHE A 267 -12.56 -5.58 22.89
N GLY A 268 -12.40 -6.82 23.37
CA GLY A 268 -12.16 -8.00 22.53
C GLY A 268 -13.29 -8.30 21.54
N LEU A 269 -14.55 -8.16 21.96
CA LEU A 269 -15.71 -8.26 21.09
C LEU A 269 -15.76 -7.10 20.07
N GLY A 270 -15.38 -5.90 20.48
CA GLY A 270 -15.19 -4.76 19.57
C GLY A 270 -14.13 -5.05 18.50
N LEU A 271 -12.99 -5.64 18.88
CA LEU A 271 -11.95 -6.08 17.94
C LEU A 271 -12.49 -7.07 16.91
N LEU A 272 -13.30 -8.05 17.35
CA LEU A 272 -13.92 -9.02 16.46
C LEU A 272 -14.92 -8.37 15.50
N GLY A 273 -15.74 -7.43 15.99
CA GLY A 273 -16.69 -6.69 15.16
C GLY A 273 -15.99 -5.89 14.05
N ILE A 274 -14.93 -5.16 14.40
CA ILE A 274 -14.12 -4.42 13.42
C ILE A 274 -13.42 -5.38 12.46
N ALA A 275 -12.84 -6.49 12.96
CA ALA A 275 -12.18 -7.48 12.11
C ALA A 275 -13.15 -8.11 11.09
N GLY A 276 -14.39 -8.40 11.49
CA GLY A 276 -15.44 -8.88 10.59
C GLY A 276 -15.79 -7.88 9.48
N TYR A 277 -15.72 -6.58 9.77
CA TYR A 277 -15.93 -5.51 8.79
C TYR A 277 -14.73 -5.32 7.86
N ILE A 278 -13.50 -5.28 8.40
CA ILE A 278 -12.26 -5.18 7.61
C ILE A 278 -12.17 -6.34 6.60
N ALA A 279 -12.61 -7.53 6.98
CA ALA A 279 -12.54 -8.72 6.15
C ALA A 279 -13.50 -8.72 4.93
N VAL A 280 -14.38 -7.71 4.78
CA VAL A 280 -15.37 -7.64 3.69
C VAL A 280 -15.29 -6.35 2.86
N ILE A 281 -14.42 -5.41 3.22
CA ILE A 281 -14.17 -4.17 2.45
C ILE A 281 -12.88 -4.29 1.65
N THR A 282 -12.69 -3.43 0.66
CA THR A 282 -11.47 -3.36 -0.16
C THR A 282 -10.23 -3.19 0.73
N PRO A 283 -9.17 -4.00 0.54
CA PRO A 283 -7.89 -3.78 1.21
C PRO A 283 -7.33 -2.39 0.93
N ALA A 284 -6.61 -1.81 1.88
CA ALA A 284 -6.08 -0.46 1.76
C ALA A 284 -5.05 -0.30 0.62
N SER A 285 -4.34 -1.37 0.25
CA SER A 285 -3.42 -1.37 -0.90
C SER A 285 -4.11 -1.37 -2.27
N HIS A 286 -5.43 -1.60 -2.32
CA HIS A 286 -6.23 -1.60 -3.55
C HIS A 286 -7.26 -0.46 -3.57
N GLU A 287 -7.23 0.42 -2.58
CA GLU A 287 -8.12 1.58 -2.51
C GLU A 287 -7.56 2.72 -3.36
N THR A 288 -8.34 3.17 -4.33
CA THR A 288 -7.94 4.27 -5.23
C THR A 288 -8.47 5.61 -4.75
N ASN A 289 -9.50 5.63 -3.90
CA ASN A 289 -10.03 6.85 -3.31
C ASN A 289 -9.46 7.07 -1.92
N ILE A 290 -8.36 7.81 -1.88
CA ILE A 290 -7.57 8.05 -0.68
C ILE A 290 -7.94 9.44 -0.13
N TYR A 291 -8.21 9.55 1.17
CA TYR A 291 -8.43 10.85 1.82
C TYR A 291 -7.42 11.01 2.95
N TRP A 292 -6.41 11.85 2.74
CA TRP A 292 -5.43 12.14 3.77
C TRP A 292 -6.03 13.07 4.84
N PRO A 293 -6.08 12.66 6.12
CA PRO A 293 -6.80 13.42 7.14
C PRO A 293 -5.95 14.49 7.86
N LEU A 294 -4.63 14.50 7.65
CA LEU A 294 -3.70 15.37 8.37
C LEU A 294 -3.24 16.52 7.48
N PRO A 295 -3.01 17.74 8.02
CA PRO A 295 -2.50 18.86 7.24
C PRO A 295 -0.99 18.77 6.94
N PHE A 296 -0.36 17.64 7.27
CA PHE A 296 1.07 17.42 7.09
C PHE A 296 1.36 15.97 6.68
N ARG A 297 2.51 15.76 6.05
CA ARG A 297 3.11 14.44 5.81
C ARG A 297 4.56 14.42 6.26
N LEU A 298 5.08 13.23 6.55
CA LEU A 298 6.51 13.06 6.84
C LEU A 298 7.25 12.76 5.54
N SER A 299 8.24 13.57 5.18
CA SER A 299 9.04 13.35 3.98
C SER A 299 10.48 13.84 4.17
N TYR A 300 11.44 12.93 3.98
CA TYR A 300 12.86 13.30 3.94
C TYR A 300 13.16 14.19 2.72
N ILE A 301 12.70 13.80 1.54
CA ILE A 301 13.02 14.47 0.26
C ILE A 301 12.52 15.93 0.25
N ALA A 302 11.33 16.17 0.80
CA ALA A 302 10.74 17.51 0.88
C ALA A 302 11.33 18.38 2.01
N THR A 303 11.97 17.78 3.02
CA THR A 303 12.58 18.51 4.15
C THR A 303 14.10 18.52 4.05
N TRP A 304 14.77 17.57 4.68
CA TRP A 304 16.23 17.48 4.77
C TRP A 304 16.90 17.20 3.42
N GLY A 305 16.20 16.56 2.48
CA GLY A 305 16.65 16.33 1.11
C GLY A 305 16.85 17.61 0.31
N GLN A 306 16.17 18.70 0.69
CA GLN A 306 16.36 20.04 0.11
C GLN A 306 17.62 20.75 0.62
N LYS A 307 18.39 20.12 1.52
CA LYS A 307 19.57 20.71 2.18
C LYS A 307 19.23 22.06 2.83
N PRO A 308 18.29 22.09 3.80
CA PRO A 308 17.81 23.32 4.41
C PRO A 308 18.96 24.10 5.07
N ILE A 309 19.05 25.39 4.78
CA ILE A 309 20.09 26.27 5.33
C ILE A 309 19.84 26.47 6.82
N PHE A 310 20.90 26.39 7.64
CA PHE A 310 20.83 26.68 9.06
C PHE A 310 20.75 28.21 9.30
N PRO A 311 19.86 28.71 10.19
CA PRO A 311 18.93 28.00 11.08
C PRO A 311 17.46 28.05 10.60
N ALA A 312 17.05 27.20 9.67
CA ALA A 312 15.64 27.00 9.36
C ALA A 312 14.85 26.39 10.55
N PRO A 313 13.53 26.62 10.68
CA PRO A 313 12.70 26.06 11.77
C PRO A 313 12.84 24.55 11.98
N ILE A 314 13.06 23.80 10.91
CA ILE A 314 13.26 22.34 10.92
C ILE A 314 14.46 21.93 11.80
N TRP A 315 15.55 22.70 11.78
CA TRP A 315 16.74 22.42 12.59
C TRP A 315 16.45 22.44 14.09
N TRP A 316 15.61 23.36 14.56
CA TRP A 316 15.27 23.49 15.98
C TRP A 316 14.52 22.27 16.51
N TRP A 317 13.63 21.68 15.69
CA TRP A 317 12.93 20.45 16.03
C TRP A 317 13.87 19.24 16.07
N GLY A 318 14.81 19.14 15.12
CA GLY A 318 15.86 18.13 15.16
C GLY A 318 16.74 18.22 16.40
N ILE A 319 17.13 19.43 16.80
CA ILE A 319 17.90 19.68 18.03
C ILE A 319 17.10 19.29 19.28
N ALA A 320 15.83 19.71 19.36
CA ALA A 320 14.94 19.37 20.48
C ALA A 320 14.80 17.85 20.66
N SER A 321 14.66 17.11 19.55
CA SER A 321 14.67 15.64 19.57
C SER A 321 15.95 15.09 20.20
N GLY A 322 17.12 15.59 19.79
CA GLY A 322 18.41 15.20 20.35
C GLY A 322 18.49 15.47 21.86
N VAL A 323 18.01 16.62 22.33
CA VAL A 323 17.98 16.98 23.75
C VAL A 323 17.12 16.01 24.56
N PHE A 324 15.91 15.67 24.09
CA PHE A 324 15.04 14.73 24.78
C PHE A 324 15.62 13.29 24.81
N MET A 325 16.28 12.85 23.73
CA MET A 325 16.98 11.56 23.71
C MET A 325 18.11 11.50 24.74
N ILE A 326 18.91 12.58 24.84
CA ILE A 326 19.96 12.69 25.85
C ILE A 326 19.36 12.68 27.25
N ALA A 327 18.25 13.41 27.47
CA ALA A 327 17.56 13.40 28.76
C ALA A 327 17.05 11.99 29.15
N ALA A 328 16.46 11.24 28.21
CA ALA A 328 16.02 9.87 28.44
C ALA A 328 17.19 8.95 28.84
N ALA A 329 18.32 9.06 28.13
CA ALA A 329 19.53 8.31 28.40
C ALA A 329 20.13 8.66 29.78
N LEU A 330 20.17 9.94 30.14
CA LEU A 330 20.64 10.40 31.44
C LEU A 330 19.75 9.89 32.58
N VAL A 331 18.43 9.90 32.42
CA VAL A 331 17.49 9.32 33.41
C VAL A 331 17.70 7.81 33.56
N TRP A 332 18.03 7.12 32.47
CA TRP A 332 18.24 5.68 32.48
C TRP A 332 19.58 5.28 33.10
N TRP A 333 20.66 6.02 32.85
CA TRP A 333 21.98 5.71 33.39
C TRP A 333 22.20 6.22 34.81
N THR A 334 21.49 7.26 35.25
CA THR A 334 21.62 7.78 36.61
C THR A 334 21.00 6.81 37.63
N PRO A 335 21.73 6.31 38.64
CA PRO A 335 21.16 5.41 39.64
C PRO A 335 20.09 6.07 40.54
N ALA A 336 20.24 7.37 40.82
CA ALA A 336 19.33 8.13 41.69
C ALA A 336 17.91 8.31 41.13
N THR A 337 17.71 8.09 39.83
CA THR A 337 16.42 8.26 39.15
C THR A 337 15.69 6.94 38.92
N ARG A 338 16.15 5.82 39.50
CA ARG A 338 15.60 4.47 39.28
C ARG A 338 14.07 4.40 39.41
N GLU A 339 13.50 5.00 40.44
CA GLU A 339 12.05 5.01 40.67
C GLU A 339 11.28 5.81 39.60
N LYS A 340 11.91 6.83 39.00
CA LYS A 340 11.31 7.68 37.96
C LYS A 340 11.41 7.10 36.55
N ARG A 341 12.25 6.08 36.33
CA ARG A 341 12.49 5.49 35.00
C ARG A 341 11.23 4.98 34.32
N LEU A 342 10.29 4.48 35.11
CA LEU A 342 9.02 3.94 34.63
C LEU A 342 8.18 4.99 33.88
N TYR A 343 8.28 6.28 34.25
CA TYR A 343 7.46 7.35 33.69
C TYR A 343 8.28 8.35 32.87
N ALA A 344 9.46 8.74 33.36
CA ALA A 344 10.26 9.79 32.72
C ALA A 344 10.91 9.32 31.41
N THR A 345 11.37 8.07 31.34
CA THR A 345 12.00 7.55 30.11
C THR A 345 10.99 7.46 28.97
N PRO A 346 9.81 6.83 29.14
CA PRO A 346 8.81 6.80 28.06
C PRO A 346 8.35 8.20 27.66
N ALA A 347 8.12 9.10 28.62
CA ALA A 347 7.70 10.47 28.32
C ALA A 347 8.75 11.24 27.49
N ALA A 348 10.03 11.17 27.89
CA ALA A 348 11.12 11.81 27.15
C ALA A 348 11.31 11.18 25.75
N THR A 349 11.21 9.86 25.63
CA THR A 349 11.27 9.18 24.32
C THR A 349 10.11 9.59 23.41
N ILE A 350 8.88 9.68 23.93
CA ILE A 350 7.72 10.14 23.17
C ILE A 350 7.93 11.59 22.70
N ALA A 351 8.40 12.47 23.58
CA ALA A 351 8.71 13.86 23.23
C ALA A 351 9.81 13.95 22.15
N ALA A 352 10.86 13.13 22.26
CA ALA A 352 11.92 13.05 21.25
C ALA A 352 11.36 12.63 19.89
N LEU A 353 10.59 11.54 19.85
CA LEU A 353 9.98 11.04 18.61
C LEU A 353 9.02 12.06 17.99
N PHE A 354 8.26 12.79 18.81
CA PHE A 354 7.39 13.86 18.34
C PHE A 354 8.20 15.00 17.69
N CYS A 355 9.23 15.52 18.37
CA CYS A 355 10.10 16.54 17.80
C CYS A 355 10.79 16.07 16.52
N LEU A 356 11.22 14.81 16.47
CA LEU A 356 11.80 14.21 15.28
C LEU A 356 10.80 14.17 14.13
N ALA A 357 9.56 13.74 14.37
CA ALA A 357 8.51 13.72 13.37
C ALA A 357 8.23 15.13 12.82
N VAL A 358 8.15 16.15 13.68
CA VAL A 358 7.95 17.55 13.24
C VAL A 358 9.11 18.03 12.37
N SER A 359 10.35 17.62 12.66
CA SER A 359 11.54 17.90 11.83
C SER A 359 11.45 17.32 10.41
N PHE A 360 10.66 16.27 10.20
CA PHE A 360 10.40 15.68 8.87
C PHE A 360 9.04 16.07 8.28
N SER A 361 8.27 16.89 8.99
CA SER A 361 6.94 17.28 8.54
C SER A 361 7.02 18.35 7.44
N THR A 362 6.20 18.15 6.40
CA THR A 362 5.91 19.15 5.36
C THR A 362 4.39 19.21 5.18
N GLU A 363 3.90 20.29 4.58
CA GLU A 363 2.47 20.45 4.29
C GLU A 363 1.94 19.29 3.44
N ALA A 364 0.71 18.88 3.73
CA ALA A 364 -0.03 17.90 2.97
C ALA A 364 -1.49 18.32 2.86
N TYR A 365 -2.13 17.78 1.84
CA TYR A 365 -3.49 18.04 1.44
C TYR A 365 -4.28 16.74 1.42
N THR A 366 -5.61 16.86 1.27
CA THR A 366 -6.51 15.71 1.17
C THR A 366 -6.13 14.76 0.04
N ASP A 367 -5.60 15.31 -1.06
CA ASP A 367 -5.30 14.62 -2.31
C ASP A 367 -3.83 14.17 -2.41
N THR A 368 -2.98 14.47 -1.41
CA THR A 368 -1.52 14.23 -1.43
C THR A 368 -1.14 12.81 -1.84
N TYR A 369 -1.95 11.83 -1.47
CA TYR A 369 -1.71 10.40 -1.70
C TYR A 369 -2.71 9.81 -2.71
N ASN A 370 -3.38 10.62 -3.52
CA ASN A 370 -4.25 10.11 -4.57
C ASN A 370 -3.43 9.50 -5.69
N ASP A 371 -3.87 8.32 -6.12
CA ASP A 371 -3.36 7.71 -7.34
C ASP A 371 -3.91 8.44 -8.57
N PRO A 372 -3.11 8.54 -9.65
CA PRO A 372 -3.56 9.15 -10.88
C PRO A 372 -4.58 8.28 -11.61
N THR A 373 -5.56 8.91 -12.25
CA THR A 373 -6.49 8.20 -13.14
C THR A 373 -5.89 7.92 -14.52
N GLN A 374 -4.81 8.64 -14.87
CA GLN A 374 -4.16 8.58 -16.18
C GLN A 374 -2.76 7.98 -16.08
N ASP A 375 -2.53 6.91 -16.83
CA ASP A 375 -1.21 6.30 -16.98
C ASP A 375 -0.20 7.28 -17.60
N TYR A 376 1.08 7.18 -17.19
CA TYR A 376 2.17 7.98 -17.73
C TYR A 376 2.55 7.57 -19.16
N THR A 377 1.72 7.96 -20.13
CA THR A 377 1.86 7.66 -21.56
C THR A 377 2.26 8.89 -22.37
N ALA A 378 2.85 8.69 -23.56
CA ALA A 378 3.19 9.77 -24.47
C ALA A 378 1.96 10.56 -24.93
N GLU A 379 0.81 9.90 -25.07
CA GLU A 379 -0.48 10.50 -25.38
C GLU A 379 -0.96 11.39 -24.22
N SER A 380 -0.88 10.90 -22.98
CA SER A 380 -1.21 11.67 -21.77
C SER A 380 -0.33 12.92 -21.64
N VAL A 381 0.99 12.76 -21.76
CA VAL A 381 1.95 13.88 -21.77
C VAL A 381 1.63 14.89 -22.88
N THR A 382 1.22 14.43 -24.06
CA THR A 382 0.88 15.30 -25.19
C THR A 382 -0.38 16.12 -24.92
N ARG A 383 -1.43 15.52 -24.33
CA ARG A 383 -2.64 16.24 -23.92
C ARG A 383 -2.33 17.25 -22.81
N GLY A 384 -1.57 16.85 -21.80
CA GLY A 384 -1.10 17.72 -20.74
C GLY A 384 -0.29 18.92 -21.25
N MET A 385 0.59 18.70 -22.23
CA MET A 385 1.34 19.77 -22.88
C MET A 385 0.41 20.79 -23.57
N ALA A 386 -0.62 20.32 -24.27
CA ALA A 386 -1.58 21.21 -24.93
C ALA A 386 -2.34 22.07 -23.90
N ALA A 387 -2.83 21.44 -22.84
CA ALA A 387 -3.49 22.15 -21.75
C ALA A 387 -2.55 23.14 -21.04
N PHE A 388 -1.26 22.82 -20.88
CA PHE A 388 -0.27 23.74 -20.30
C PHE A 388 -0.07 24.97 -21.18
N GLN A 389 0.02 24.77 -22.50
CA GLN A 389 0.20 25.85 -23.46
C GLN A 389 -0.99 26.83 -23.47
N GLU A 390 -2.21 26.33 -23.28
CA GLU A 390 -3.40 27.15 -23.26
C GLU A 390 -3.57 27.92 -21.94
N ASN A 391 -3.21 27.31 -20.80
CA ASN A 391 -3.62 27.81 -19.49
C ASN A 391 -2.48 28.36 -18.61
N CYS A 392 -1.24 27.92 -18.81
CA CYS A 392 -0.16 28.12 -17.81
C CYS A 392 0.95 29.06 -18.28
N VAL A 393 1.16 29.19 -19.59
CA VAL A 393 2.33 29.89 -20.17
C VAL A 393 2.37 31.39 -19.87
N GLY A 394 1.22 32.03 -19.66
CA GLY A 394 1.16 33.47 -19.34
C GLY A 394 1.95 33.83 -18.08
N CYS A 395 1.95 32.96 -17.08
CA CYS A 395 2.69 33.12 -15.83
C CYS A 395 3.98 32.29 -15.80
N HIS A 396 3.92 31.01 -16.18
CA HIS A 396 5.07 30.10 -16.04
C HIS A 396 6.03 30.14 -17.24
N GLY A 397 5.67 30.79 -18.35
CA GLY A 397 6.45 30.80 -19.58
C GLY A 397 6.27 29.54 -20.42
N ALA A 398 6.65 29.60 -21.70
CA ALA A 398 6.44 28.52 -22.67
C ALA A 398 7.11 27.19 -22.28
N MET A 399 8.21 27.25 -21.52
CA MET A 399 8.95 26.09 -21.03
C MET A 399 8.81 25.89 -19.52
N GLY A 400 7.92 26.61 -18.85
CA GLY A 400 7.73 26.49 -17.41
C GLY A 400 8.86 27.05 -16.54
N GLU A 401 9.73 27.92 -17.08
CA GLU A 401 10.90 28.48 -16.37
C GLU A 401 10.53 29.61 -15.38
N GLY A 402 9.23 29.88 -15.18
CA GLY A 402 8.74 30.92 -14.28
C GLY A 402 8.90 32.35 -14.83
N ASN A 403 9.10 32.48 -16.14
CA ASN A 403 9.44 33.73 -16.83
C ASN A 403 8.35 34.21 -17.81
N GLY A 404 7.09 33.84 -17.57
CA GLY A 404 5.96 34.29 -18.38
C GLY A 404 5.79 35.81 -18.36
N GLU A 405 5.09 36.36 -19.35
CA GLU A 405 4.89 37.81 -19.49
C GLU A 405 4.28 38.44 -18.23
N MET A 406 3.40 37.70 -17.54
CA MET A 406 2.74 38.16 -16.32
C MET A 406 3.60 38.01 -15.06
N ALA A 407 4.69 37.23 -15.09
CA ALA A 407 5.45 36.83 -13.89
C ALA A 407 5.96 38.00 -13.03
N LYS A 408 6.28 39.14 -13.66
CA LYS A 408 6.84 40.31 -12.98
C LYS A 408 5.82 41.05 -12.12
N ASP A 409 4.54 40.96 -12.46
CA ASP A 409 3.47 41.78 -11.87
C ASP A 409 2.61 41.04 -10.85
N LEU A 410 2.89 39.76 -10.61
CA LEU A 410 2.14 38.91 -9.70
C LEU A 410 2.37 39.28 -8.23
N LYS A 411 1.28 39.51 -7.51
CA LYS A 411 1.27 39.83 -6.08
C LYS A 411 0.22 39.01 -5.34
N ASN A 412 0.53 38.56 -4.14
CA ASN A 412 -0.45 37.91 -3.27
C ASN A 412 -1.40 38.93 -2.62
N ALA A 413 -2.36 38.44 -1.82
CA ALA A 413 -3.35 39.28 -1.13
C ALA A 413 -2.72 40.32 -0.17
N GLN A 414 -1.48 40.10 0.28
CA GLN A 414 -0.71 41.01 1.13
C GLN A 414 0.13 42.02 0.33
N GLY A 415 0.03 42.02 -1.01
CA GLY A 415 0.78 42.90 -1.90
C GLY A 415 2.26 42.51 -2.08
N LEU A 416 2.67 41.34 -1.58
CA LEU A 416 4.03 40.83 -1.76
C LEU A 416 4.18 40.25 -3.16
N GLN A 417 5.29 40.59 -3.82
CA GLN A 417 5.61 40.05 -5.14
C GLN A 417 5.88 38.55 -5.05
N ILE A 418 5.20 37.76 -5.87
CA ILE A 418 5.36 36.30 -5.92
C ILE A 418 5.87 35.93 -7.31
N GLN A 419 7.06 35.34 -7.36
CA GLN A 419 7.60 34.78 -8.59
C GLN A 419 7.01 33.38 -8.82
N PRO A 420 6.51 33.06 -10.03
CA PRO A 420 6.15 31.69 -10.39
C PRO A 420 7.35 30.75 -10.21
N ALA A 421 7.07 29.53 -9.76
CA ALA A 421 8.11 28.51 -9.63
C ALA A 421 8.66 28.10 -11.00
N ASP A 422 9.98 27.84 -11.05
CA ASP A 422 10.63 27.18 -12.19
C ASP A 422 10.27 25.69 -12.20
N LEU A 423 9.27 25.33 -13.00
CA LEU A 423 8.75 23.98 -13.14
C LEU A 423 9.73 23.03 -13.83
N THR A 424 10.86 23.52 -14.33
CA THR A 424 11.94 22.72 -14.91
C THR A 424 13.02 22.33 -13.89
N ALA A 425 12.90 22.83 -12.66
CA ALA A 425 13.86 22.59 -11.59
C ALA A 425 13.52 21.31 -10.77
N PRO A 426 14.54 20.67 -10.14
CA PRO A 426 14.34 19.41 -9.40
C PRO A 426 13.37 19.48 -8.21
N HIS A 427 13.05 20.68 -7.70
CA HIS A 427 12.18 20.83 -6.53
C HIS A 427 10.75 20.34 -6.79
N VAL A 428 10.28 20.31 -8.04
CA VAL A 428 8.95 19.79 -8.40
C VAL A 428 8.80 18.33 -7.93
N GLY A 429 9.85 17.52 -8.06
CA GLY A 429 9.86 16.12 -7.62
C GLY A 429 9.88 15.92 -6.10
N THR A 430 9.82 17.00 -5.31
CA THR A 430 9.76 16.95 -3.84
C THR A 430 8.33 17.02 -3.32
N HIS A 431 7.43 17.50 -4.18
CA HIS A 431 5.99 17.47 -3.98
C HIS A 431 5.44 16.14 -4.49
N THR A 432 4.38 15.62 -3.86
CA THR A 432 3.70 14.48 -4.46
C THR A 432 2.90 14.95 -5.66
N ILE A 433 2.60 14.04 -6.59
CA ILE A 433 1.67 14.32 -7.69
C ILE A 433 0.29 14.77 -7.18
N GLY A 434 -0.13 14.24 -6.03
CA GLY A 434 -1.35 14.63 -5.34
C GLY A 434 -1.33 16.06 -4.79
N ASP A 435 -0.17 16.52 -4.29
CA ASP A 435 0.01 17.93 -3.89
C ASP A 435 -0.20 18.85 -5.11
N ILE A 436 0.36 18.48 -6.27
CA ILE A 436 0.21 19.24 -7.52
C ILE A 436 -1.24 19.20 -8.01
N PHE A 437 -1.90 18.03 -7.95
CA PHE A 437 -3.32 17.88 -8.26
C PHE A 437 -4.18 18.80 -7.38
N HIS A 438 -3.88 18.87 -6.09
CA HIS A 438 -4.56 19.77 -5.16
C HIS A 438 -4.42 21.23 -5.59
N TRP A 439 -3.22 21.68 -5.95
CA TRP A 439 -3.01 23.06 -6.40
C TRP A 439 -3.68 23.39 -7.73
N LEU A 440 -3.71 22.46 -8.69
CA LEU A 440 -4.49 22.63 -9.91
C LEU A 440 -6.00 22.74 -9.61
N THR A 441 -6.46 22.03 -8.58
CA THR A 441 -7.88 21.97 -8.20
C THR A 441 -8.33 23.20 -7.44
N PHE A 442 -7.56 23.65 -6.44
CA PHE A 442 -7.98 24.67 -5.48
C PHE A 442 -7.20 25.98 -5.58
N GLY A 443 -6.13 26.01 -6.39
CA GLY A 443 -5.21 27.13 -6.49
C GLY A 443 -3.90 26.88 -5.73
N GLY A 444 -2.86 27.65 -6.08
CA GLY A 444 -1.53 27.50 -5.51
C GLY A 444 -1.40 28.10 -4.10
N GLN A 445 -0.40 27.64 -3.35
CA GLN A 445 -0.15 28.00 -1.95
C GLN A 445 -0.06 29.52 -1.68
N SER A 446 0.43 30.29 -2.65
CA SER A 446 0.59 31.75 -2.53
C SER A 446 -0.73 32.53 -2.68
N GLY A 447 -1.81 31.86 -3.10
CA GLY A 447 -3.09 32.49 -3.45
C GLY A 447 -3.07 33.27 -4.77
N VAL A 448 -1.96 33.26 -5.51
CA VAL A 448 -1.82 33.95 -6.80
C VAL A 448 -2.26 33.07 -7.96
N MET A 449 -1.89 31.78 -7.91
CA MET A 449 -2.30 30.81 -8.92
C MET A 449 -3.78 30.44 -8.69
N PRO A 450 -4.66 30.67 -9.68
CA PRO A 450 -6.09 30.39 -9.54
C PRO A 450 -6.39 28.88 -9.53
N SER A 451 -7.61 28.53 -9.17
CA SER A 451 -8.15 27.19 -9.38
C SER A 451 -8.43 26.95 -10.88
N PHE A 452 -8.13 25.74 -11.34
CA PHE A 452 -8.42 25.27 -12.70
C PHE A 452 -9.50 24.18 -12.74
N ALA A 453 -10.15 23.86 -11.62
CA ALA A 453 -11.17 22.79 -11.55
C ALA A 453 -12.40 23.03 -12.46
N HIS A 454 -12.65 24.27 -12.87
CA HIS A 454 -13.74 24.62 -13.80
C HIS A 454 -13.29 24.68 -15.27
N VAL A 455 -11.98 24.62 -15.53
CA VAL A 455 -11.37 24.74 -16.87
C VAL A 455 -10.84 23.40 -17.35
N LEU A 456 -10.23 22.63 -16.45
CA LEU A 456 -9.68 21.30 -16.70
C LEU A 456 -10.50 20.28 -15.90
N ASP A 457 -10.92 19.19 -16.55
CA ASP A 457 -11.58 18.10 -15.84
C ASP A 457 -10.56 17.31 -14.97
N VAL A 458 -11.00 16.21 -14.35
CA VAL A 458 -10.11 15.40 -13.50
C VAL A 458 -8.98 14.76 -14.31
N ASP A 459 -9.29 14.22 -15.49
CA ASP A 459 -8.33 13.49 -16.31
C ASP A 459 -7.34 14.44 -16.98
N ASP A 460 -7.80 15.62 -17.42
CA ASP A 460 -6.95 16.68 -17.96
C ASP A 460 -5.92 17.20 -16.93
N ARG A 461 -6.31 17.26 -15.64
CA ARG A 461 -5.38 17.62 -14.55
C ARG A 461 -4.33 16.55 -14.33
N TRP A 462 -4.68 15.27 -14.46
CA TRP A 462 -3.70 14.18 -14.38
C TRP A 462 -2.78 14.12 -15.61
N ASP A 463 -3.33 14.36 -16.81
CA ASP A 463 -2.54 14.51 -18.04
C ASP A 463 -1.54 15.68 -17.92
N MET A 464 -1.99 16.82 -17.37
CA MET A 464 -1.13 17.97 -17.03
C MET A 464 0.02 17.56 -16.09
N ILE A 465 -0.28 16.80 -15.03
CA ILE A 465 0.74 16.34 -14.08
C ILE A 465 1.75 15.42 -14.77
N ASN A 466 1.31 14.51 -15.63
CA ASN A 466 2.21 13.67 -16.43
C ASN A 466 3.13 14.52 -17.31
N TYR A 467 2.63 15.60 -17.92
CA TYR A 467 3.48 16.58 -18.60
C TYR A 467 4.47 17.28 -17.65
N LEU A 468 4.04 17.71 -16.46
CA LEU A 468 4.91 18.36 -15.46
C LEU A 468 6.02 17.43 -14.94
N LEU A 469 5.75 16.13 -14.78
CA LEU A 469 6.75 15.14 -14.43
C LEU A 469 7.87 15.10 -15.48
N MET A 470 7.52 15.20 -16.76
CA MET A 470 8.49 15.27 -17.84
C MET A 470 9.21 16.63 -17.87
N LEU A 471 8.46 17.72 -17.67
CA LEU A 471 8.98 19.08 -17.66
C LEU A 471 10.03 19.30 -16.56
N SER A 472 9.80 18.81 -15.35
CA SER A 472 10.71 18.94 -14.20
C SER A 472 12.08 18.28 -14.41
N ASN A 473 12.15 17.33 -15.34
CA ASN A 473 13.37 16.61 -15.68
C ASN A 473 14.14 17.24 -16.84
N THR A 474 13.57 18.29 -17.44
CA THR A 474 14.03 18.85 -18.71
C THR A 474 15.32 19.66 -18.59
N ASN A 475 15.63 20.24 -17.42
CA ASN A 475 16.95 20.85 -17.18
C ASN A 475 18.06 19.81 -17.05
N ARG A 476 17.77 18.71 -16.36
CA ARG A 476 18.72 17.59 -16.20
C ARG A 476 18.90 16.82 -17.51
N SER A 477 17.85 16.72 -18.34
CA SER A 477 17.90 16.00 -19.60
C SER A 477 18.86 16.61 -20.63
N ARG A 478 19.13 17.93 -20.55
CA ARG A 478 20.14 18.63 -21.36
C ARG A 478 21.52 17.99 -21.25
N PHE A 479 21.81 17.33 -20.13
CA PHE A 479 23.09 16.67 -19.86
C PHE A 479 23.08 15.16 -20.14
N ILE A 480 21.98 14.59 -20.65
CA ILE A 480 21.99 13.22 -21.17
C ILE A 480 22.86 13.19 -22.42
N GLY A 481 24.02 12.57 -22.26
CA GLY A 481 24.96 12.29 -23.33
C GLY A 481 24.96 10.82 -23.73
N GLN A 482 26.04 10.43 -24.39
CA GLN A 482 26.23 9.07 -24.88
C GLN A 482 26.53 8.08 -23.76
N GLN A 483 26.89 8.53 -22.56
CA GLN A 483 27.20 7.67 -21.42
C GLN A 483 25.97 7.46 -20.53
N ALA A 484 25.75 6.21 -20.14
CA ALA A 484 24.65 5.80 -19.27
C ALA A 484 24.72 6.51 -17.92
N MET A 485 23.62 7.19 -17.56
CA MET A 485 23.45 7.81 -16.25
C MET A 485 22.80 6.84 -15.25
N ILE A 486 22.57 7.28 -14.01
CA ILE A 486 21.79 6.53 -13.01
C ILE A 486 20.29 6.48 -13.38
N GLN A 487 19.51 5.63 -12.74
CA GLN A 487 18.05 5.52 -12.94
C GLN A 487 17.32 6.71 -12.30
N TRP A 488 17.02 7.75 -13.09
CA TRP A 488 16.27 8.92 -12.60
C TRP A 488 15.19 9.43 -13.57
N LEU A 489 15.26 9.07 -14.85
CA LEU A 489 14.30 9.51 -15.88
C LEU A 489 13.52 8.33 -16.44
N ILE A 490 12.23 8.26 -16.13
CA ILE A 490 11.35 7.19 -16.62
C ILE A 490 10.94 7.51 -18.06
N ALA A 491 11.02 6.51 -18.94
CA ALA A 491 10.52 6.59 -20.30
C ALA A 491 8.98 6.61 -20.31
N PRO A 492 8.31 7.62 -20.92
CA PRO A 492 6.87 7.57 -21.15
C PRO A 492 6.46 6.32 -21.94
N ASP A 493 5.40 5.62 -21.52
CA ASP A 493 4.90 4.47 -22.27
C ASP A 493 4.16 4.92 -23.52
N PHE A 494 4.11 4.08 -24.54
CA PHE A 494 3.25 4.27 -25.71
C PHE A 494 3.02 2.93 -26.41
N THR A 495 1.89 2.85 -27.12
CA THR A 495 1.46 1.63 -27.78
C THR A 495 2.29 1.35 -29.04
N LEU A 496 2.62 0.08 -29.24
CA LEU A 496 3.41 -0.43 -30.35
C LEU A 496 2.60 -1.43 -31.18
N VAL A 497 2.85 -1.45 -32.48
CA VAL A 497 2.40 -2.50 -33.39
C VAL A 497 3.57 -3.48 -33.59
N ASP A 498 3.42 -4.71 -33.09
CA ASP A 498 4.42 -5.77 -33.30
C ASP A 498 4.35 -6.28 -34.77
N PRO A 499 5.40 -6.88 -35.35
CA PRO A 499 5.37 -7.41 -36.71
C PRO A 499 4.31 -8.50 -36.96
N LYS A 500 3.69 -9.03 -35.90
CA LYS A 500 2.56 -9.98 -35.94
C LYS A 500 1.18 -9.32 -35.80
N GLU A 501 1.11 -7.98 -35.86
CA GLU A 501 -0.11 -7.18 -35.64
C GLU A 501 -0.71 -7.28 -34.22
N GLU A 502 0.07 -7.78 -33.26
CA GLU A 502 -0.33 -7.77 -31.85
C GLU A 502 -0.01 -6.41 -31.22
N VAL A 503 -0.96 -5.88 -30.44
CA VAL A 503 -0.81 -4.63 -29.71
C VAL A 503 0.03 -4.87 -28.45
N THR A 504 1.21 -4.23 -28.39
CA THR A 504 2.08 -4.23 -27.21
C THR A 504 2.41 -2.80 -26.79
N SER A 505 3.26 -2.59 -25.78
CA SER A 505 3.72 -1.25 -25.38
C SER A 505 5.19 -1.27 -24.98
N VAL A 506 5.83 -0.09 -24.91
CA VAL A 506 7.22 0.03 -24.45
C VAL A 506 7.38 -0.52 -23.04
N PHE A 507 6.38 -0.32 -22.17
CA PHE A 507 6.35 -0.87 -20.82
C PHE A 507 6.44 -2.41 -20.82
N LYS A 508 5.73 -3.08 -21.74
CA LYS A 508 5.76 -4.54 -21.87
C LYS A 508 7.09 -5.08 -22.43
N LEU A 509 7.97 -4.23 -22.95
CA LEU A 509 9.31 -4.60 -23.42
C LEU A 509 10.36 -4.68 -22.30
N ARG A 510 9.99 -4.36 -21.05
CA ARG A 510 10.87 -4.46 -19.87
C ARG A 510 11.42 -5.87 -19.69
N GLY A 511 12.52 -5.96 -18.94
CA GLY A 511 13.32 -7.17 -18.78
C GLY A 511 14.47 -7.28 -19.80
N LYS A 512 14.47 -6.46 -20.86
CA LYS A 512 15.55 -6.35 -21.87
C LYS A 512 15.75 -4.88 -22.26
N PRO A 513 17.00 -4.39 -22.44
CA PRO A 513 17.21 -3.00 -22.85
C PRO A 513 16.56 -2.70 -24.20
N THR A 514 16.18 -1.44 -24.40
CA THR A 514 15.46 -0.99 -25.60
C THR A 514 16.13 0.26 -26.20
N LEU A 515 16.44 0.21 -27.51
CA LEU A 515 16.80 1.38 -28.30
C LEU A 515 15.53 2.00 -28.90
N LEU A 516 15.22 3.23 -28.51
CA LEU A 516 14.14 4.03 -29.10
C LEU A 516 14.75 5.01 -30.11
N SER A 517 14.43 4.85 -31.39
CA SER A 517 14.96 5.66 -32.47
C SER A 517 13.89 6.59 -33.05
N PHE A 518 14.19 7.88 -33.09
CA PHE A 518 13.34 8.94 -33.64
C PHE A 518 14.01 9.57 -34.85
N ALA A 519 13.26 9.81 -35.92
CA ALA A 519 13.78 10.46 -37.12
C ALA A 519 12.67 11.05 -38.00
N ARG A 520 13.00 12.15 -38.70
CA ARG A 520 12.18 12.73 -39.77
C ARG A 520 12.91 12.62 -41.09
N CYS A 521 12.51 11.67 -41.94
CA CYS A 521 13.11 11.47 -43.26
C CYS A 521 12.44 12.38 -44.30
N THR A 522 12.65 13.68 -44.14
CA THR A 522 12.14 14.74 -45.04
C THR A 522 13.28 15.47 -45.78
N ALA A 523 14.53 15.18 -45.42
CA ALA A 523 15.71 15.73 -46.07
C ALA A 523 15.87 15.23 -47.52
N THR A 524 16.57 16.01 -48.35
CA THR A 524 16.85 15.68 -49.76
C THR A 524 18.35 15.72 -50.03
N GLY A 525 18.83 14.97 -51.02
CA GLY A 525 20.23 15.00 -51.44
C GLY A 525 21.15 14.25 -50.47
N ASP A 526 22.32 14.83 -50.15
CA ASP A 526 23.34 14.16 -49.33
C ASP A 526 22.93 14.01 -47.85
N ASP A 527 22.12 14.94 -47.33
CA ASP A 527 21.57 14.83 -45.97
C ASP A 527 20.63 13.62 -45.83
N ALA A 528 19.86 13.31 -46.87
CA ALA A 528 18.99 12.13 -46.88
C ALA A 528 19.80 10.82 -46.78
N LYS A 529 20.92 10.74 -47.51
CA LYS A 529 21.83 9.58 -47.46
C LYS A 529 22.50 9.45 -46.10
N ALA A 530 22.89 10.56 -45.47
CA ALA A 530 23.49 10.56 -44.15
C ALA A 530 22.51 10.05 -43.08
N VAL A 531 21.25 10.52 -43.12
CA VAL A 531 20.18 10.02 -42.25
C VAL A 531 19.93 8.54 -42.51
N GLU A 532 19.77 8.12 -43.75
CA GLU A 532 19.56 6.72 -44.12
C GLU A 532 20.68 5.81 -43.58
N ALA A 533 21.94 6.15 -43.84
CA ALA A 533 23.10 5.40 -43.34
C ALA A 533 23.10 5.31 -41.81
N SER A 534 22.77 6.42 -41.14
CA SER A 534 22.70 6.45 -39.68
C SER A 534 21.58 5.57 -39.13
N LEU A 535 20.39 5.54 -39.76
CA LEU A 535 19.26 4.73 -39.30
C LEU A 535 19.51 3.24 -39.51
N LEU A 536 20.10 2.87 -40.66
CA LEU A 536 20.52 1.49 -40.93
C LEU A 536 21.59 1.03 -39.94
N LYS A 537 22.55 1.89 -39.61
CA LYS A 537 23.57 1.59 -38.60
C LYS A 537 22.96 1.40 -37.21
N ALA A 538 22.01 2.26 -36.81
CA ALA A 538 21.29 2.11 -35.54
C ALA A 538 20.57 0.75 -35.45
N ALA A 539 19.85 0.35 -36.51
CA ALA A 539 19.17 -0.95 -36.57
C ALA A 539 20.16 -2.13 -36.49
N GLY A 540 21.27 -2.06 -37.23
CA GLY A 540 22.32 -3.08 -37.20
C GLY A 540 22.96 -3.23 -35.81
N VAL A 541 23.25 -2.11 -35.16
CA VAL A 541 23.85 -2.09 -33.82
C VAL A 541 22.88 -2.61 -32.76
N ALA A 542 21.61 -2.23 -32.82
CA ALA A 542 20.58 -2.74 -31.90
C ALA A 542 20.44 -4.27 -31.99
N LYS A 543 20.44 -4.79 -33.22
CA LYS A 543 20.40 -6.23 -33.49
C LYS A 543 21.67 -6.94 -32.99
N ALA A 544 22.84 -6.36 -33.23
CA ALA A 544 24.12 -6.94 -32.80
C ALA A 544 24.28 -6.97 -31.27
N ALA A 545 23.76 -5.96 -30.57
CA ALA A 545 23.79 -5.87 -29.11
C ALA A 545 22.68 -6.69 -28.42
N ASP A 546 21.83 -7.39 -29.19
CA ASP A 546 20.65 -8.09 -28.71
C ASP A 546 19.79 -7.21 -27.79
N VAL A 547 19.34 -6.06 -28.27
CA VAL A 547 18.37 -5.20 -27.57
C VAL A 547 17.05 -5.12 -28.33
N ASN A 548 15.98 -4.73 -27.65
CA ASN A 548 14.75 -4.33 -28.36
C ASN A 548 15.03 -3.08 -29.20
N HIS A 549 14.41 -2.96 -30.37
CA HIS A 549 14.48 -1.76 -31.19
C HIS A 549 13.07 -1.31 -31.52
N VAL A 550 12.78 -0.04 -31.22
CA VAL A 550 11.52 0.63 -31.50
C VAL A 550 11.81 1.86 -32.34
N THR A 551 10.99 2.10 -33.36
CA THR A 551 11.16 3.18 -34.31
C THR A 551 9.94 4.10 -34.34
N VAL A 552 10.19 5.39 -34.15
CA VAL A 552 9.22 6.47 -34.25
C VAL A 552 9.68 7.37 -35.40
N TYR A 553 9.30 6.96 -36.61
CA TYR A 553 9.77 7.59 -37.83
C TYR A 553 8.64 8.30 -38.56
N THR A 554 8.95 9.47 -39.11
CA THR A 554 8.02 10.29 -39.90
C THR A 554 8.60 10.52 -41.29
N GLY A 555 7.79 10.33 -42.34
CA GLY A 555 8.21 10.44 -43.75
C GLY A 555 8.75 9.13 -44.33
N ASP A 556 9.47 9.24 -45.45
CA ASP A 556 9.91 8.09 -46.27
C ASP A 556 11.23 7.49 -45.75
N CYS A 557 11.23 7.04 -44.49
CA CYS A 557 12.38 6.40 -43.89
C CYS A 557 12.64 4.98 -44.43
N PRO A 558 13.91 4.54 -44.51
CA PRO A 558 14.29 3.26 -45.11
C PRO A 558 13.64 2.07 -44.38
N ALA A 559 12.98 1.20 -45.14
CA ALA A 559 12.25 0.04 -44.60
C ALA A 559 13.16 -0.92 -43.80
N GLY A 560 14.43 -1.08 -44.21
CA GLY A 560 15.40 -1.91 -43.52
C GLY A 560 15.85 -1.38 -42.15
N ALA A 561 15.52 -0.12 -41.81
CA ALA A 561 15.81 0.47 -40.51
C ALA A 561 14.60 0.48 -39.56
N ARG A 562 13.41 0.06 -40.04
CA ARG A 562 12.19 -0.01 -39.23
C ARG A 562 12.21 -1.26 -38.34
N ALA A 563 11.65 -1.14 -37.15
CA ALA A 563 11.52 -2.23 -36.19
C ALA A 563 10.09 -2.26 -35.66
N ARG A 564 9.87 -2.38 -34.33
CA ARG A 564 8.53 -2.19 -33.76
C ARG A 564 8.13 -0.73 -33.90
N GLU A 565 6.98 -0.47 -34.51
CA GLU A 565 6.53 0.89 -34.80
C GLU A 565 5.52 1.38 -33.75
N ALA A 566 5.57 2.68 -33.44
CA ALA A 566 4.59 3.29 -32.57
C ALA A 566 3.23 3.39 -33.28
N LEU A 567 2.15 3.09 -32.57
CA LEU A 567 0.78 3.25 -33.08
C LEU A 567 0.44 4.74 -33.30
N HIS A 568 0.92 5.61 -32.41
CA HIS A 568 0.73 7.06 -32.45
C HIS A 568 2.08 7.80 -32.48
N PRO A 569 2.81 7.76 -33.62
CA PRO A 569 4.20 8.25 -33.69
C PRO A 569 4.33 9.75 -33.38
N ALA A 570 3.33 10.57 -33.75
CA ALA A 570 3.34 12.00 -33.45
C ALA A 570 3.24 12.31 -31.95
N ALA A 571 2.48 11.52 -31.18
CA ALA A 571 2.41 11.67 -29.72
C ALA A 571 3.72 11.25 -29.05
N ALA A 572 4.29 10.12 -29.48
CA ALA A 572 5.60 9.66 -29.02
C ALA A 572 6.72 10.67 -29.31
N GLU A 573 6.81 11.20 -30.54
CA GLU A 573 7.80 12.22 -30.92
C GLU A 573 7.65 13.48 -30.06
N LYS A 574 6.42 13.99 -29.92
CA LYS A 574 6.16 15.20 -29.16
C LYS A 574 6.50 15.02 -27.68
N ALA A 575 6.11 13.90 -27.05
CA ALA A 575 6.49 13.63 -25.67
C ALA A 575 8.01 13.60 -25.52
N TYR A 576 8.72 12.78 -26.30
CA TYR A 576 10.18 12.67 -26.19
C TYR A 576 10.93 13.94 -26.58
N SER A 577 10.34 14.84 -27.37
CA SER A 577 10.92 16.15 -27.70
C SER A 577 11.17 17.01 -26.45
N ILE A 578 10.31 16.86 -25.43
CA ILE A 578 10.42 17.59 -24.15
C ILE A 578 11.76 17.29 -23.48
N ILE A 579 12.17 16.01 -23.45
CA ILE A 579 13.44 15.60 -22.86
C ILE A 579 14.61 15.63 -23.86
N ASN A 580 14.35 15.77 -25.17
CA ASN A 580 15.37 15.87 -26.21
C ASN A 580 16.02 17.26 -26.29
N ARG A 581 16.51 17.78 -25.17
CA ARG A 581 17.15 19.12 -25.11
C ARG A 581 18.66 19.05 -25.20
N TYR A 582 19.26 20.09 -25.76
CA TYR A 582 20.70 20.28 -25.78
C TYR A 582 21.05 21.66 -25.21
N PRO A 583 22.20 21.83 -24.55
CA PRO A 583 22.66 23.14 -24.11
C PRO A 583 22.73 24.11 -25.29
N ASN A 584 22.20 25.32 -25.11
CA ASN A 584 22.21 26.39 -26.12
C ASN A 584 21.47 26.09 -27.44
N VAL A 585 20.62 25.07 -27.49
CA VAL A 585 19.75 24.79 -28.65
C VAL A 585 18.31 25.17 -28.29
N PRO A 586 17.61 25.96 -29.12
CA PRO A 586 16.21 26.28 -28.91
C PRO A 586 15.35 25.01 -28.80
N PHE A 587 14.29 25.08 -27.98
CA PHE A 587 13.33 23.98 -27.89
C PHE A 587 12.56 23.83 -29.21
N THR A 588 12.33 22.58 -29.60
CA THR A 588 11.49 22.20 -30.73
C THR A 588 10.66 20.99 -30.32
N THR A 589 9.44 20.91 -30.84
CA THR A 589 8.55 19.75 -30.66
C THR A 589 8.83 18.62 -31.65
N GLU A 590 9.79 18.83 -32.56
CA GLU A 590 10.14 17.89 -33.62
C GLU A 590 11.55 17.33 -33.38
N ILE A 591 11.73 16.04 -33.64
CA ILE A 591 13.02 15.36 -33.50
C ILE A 591 13.55 15.04 -34.89
N ALA A 592 14.51 15.83 -35.37
CA ALA A 592 15.15 15.57 -36.66
C ALA A 592 15.79 14.17 -36.68
N GLN A 593 16.58 13.88 -35.64
CA GLN A 593 17.08 12.55 -35.33
C GLN A 593 17.49 12.47 -33.85
N ALA A 594 17.13 11.39 -33.16
CA ALA A 594 17.66 11.06 -31.84
C ALA A 594 17.47 9.57 -31.53
N HIS A 595 18.34 9.03 -30.68
CA HIS A 595 18.28 7.65 -30.23
C HIS A 595 18.45 7.57 -28.72
N PHE A 596 17.46 7.02 -28.01
CA PHE A 596 17.49 6.85 -26.57
C PHE A 596 17.74 5.39 -26.22
N LEU A 597 18.69 5.13 -25.32
CA LEU A 597 18.90 3.82 -24.73
C LEU A 597 18.13 3.76 -23.40
N VAL A 598 17.13 2.89 -23.36
CA VAL A 598 16.31 2.59 -22.20
C VAL A 598 16.77 1.26 -21.58
N ASP A 599 16.93 1.22 -20.27
CA ASP A 599 17.33 0.00 -19.57
C ASP A 599 16.19 -1.03 -19.44
N ARG A 600 16.48 -2.16 -18.78
CA ARG A 600 15.53 -3.24 -18.57
C ARG A 600 14.35 -2.86 -17.66
N SER A 601 14.54 -1.86 -16.81
CA SER A 601 13.54 -1.39 -15.86
C SER A 601 12.59 -0.38 -16.52
N GLY A 602 13.04 0.34 -17.55
CA GLY A 602 12.28 1.37 -18.25
C GLY A 602 12.80 2.80 -18.05
N TYR A 603 14.03 2.98 -17.59
CA TYR A 603 14.64 4.30 -17.44
C TYR A 603 15.47 4.69 -18.67
N VAL A 604 15.39 5.95 -19.09
CA VAL A 604 16.26 6.54 -20.12
C VAL A 604 17.65 6.72 -19.53
N ARG A 605 18.66 6.03 -20.10
CA ARG A 605 20.04 6.01 -19.57
C ARG A 605 21.00 6.84 -20.40
N ALA A 606 20.89 6.78 -21.72
CA ALA A 606 21.79 7.48 -22.64
C ALA A 606 21.03 7.98 -23.86
N ARG A 607 21.64 8.94 -24.57
CA ARG A 607 21.10 9.51 -25.80
C ARG A 607 22.21 9.73 -26.83
N PHE A 608 21.92 9.36 -28.06
CA PHE A 608 22.78 9.55 -29.23
C PHE A 608 22.05 10.44 -30.24
N LYS A 609 22.74 11.42 -30.83
CA LYS A 609 22.16 12.28 -31.89
C LYS A 609 21.98 11.51 -33.19
N GLN A 610 22.99 10.73 -33.55
CA GLN A 610 23.08 9.93 -34.77
C GLN A 610 24.11 8.81 -34.56
N PHE A 611 24.20 7.89 -35.52
CA PHE A 611 25.20 6.84 -35.62
C PHE A 611 25.96 6.98 -36.95
N GLY A 612 26.99 7.82 -36.96
CA GLY A 612 27.91 7.99 -38.09
C GLY A 612 28.95 6.87 -38.17
N GLU A 613 29.72 6.80 -39.26
CA GLU A 613 30.72 5.74 -39.47
C GLU A 613 31.83 5.75 -38.39
N ASP A 614 32.36 6.93 -38.04
CA ASP A 614 33.54 7.09 -37.17
C ASP A 614 33.28 7.85 -35.84
N ASP A 615 32.02 8.00 -35.44
CA ASP A 615 31.66 8.82 -34.26
C ASP A 615 31.82 8.08 -32.90
N GLY A 616 32.21 6.80 -32.92
CA GLY A 616 32.34 5.96 -31.74
C GLY A 616 31.02 5.57 -31.05
N ASN A 617 29.87 6.05 -31.55
CA ASN A 617 28.57 5.88 -30.89
C ASN A 617 28.11 4.44 -30.89
N ALA A 618 28.37 3.70 -31.97
CA ALA A 618 28.04 2.28 -32.06
C ALA A 618 28.77 1.45 -30.99
N THR A 619 30.08 1.69 -30.81
CA THR A 619 30.89 1.01 -29.81
C THR A 619 30.44 1.39 -28.39
N ALA A 620 30.22 2.68 -28.14
CA ALA A 620 29.74 3.18 -26.85
C ALA A 620 28.37 2.60 -26.50
N PHE A 621 27.45 2.54 -27.47
CA PHE A 621 26.14 1.93 -27.31
C PHE A 621 26.24 0.45 -26.94
N SER A 622 26.98 -0.35 -27.71
CA SER A 622 27.08 -1.80 -27.48
C SER A 622 27.65 -2.12 -26.10
N ALA A 623 28.66 -1.39 -25.65
CA ALA A 623 29.24 -1.54 -24.32
C ALA A 623 28.20 -1.25 -23.21
N GLN A 624 27.40 -0.20 -23.39
CA GLN A 624 26.37 0.18 -22.41
C GLN A 624 25.18 -0.77 -22.42
N ALA A 625 24.70 -1.17 -23.60
CA ALA A 625 23.63 -2.14 -23.74
C ALA A 625 23.98 -3.46 -23.02
N ALA A 626 25.21 -3.94 -23.18
CA ALA A 626 25.70 -5.13 -22.48
C ALA A 626 25.75 -4.96 -20.96
N ALA A 627 26.17 -3.79 -20.47
CA ALA A 627 26.17 -3.49 -19.03
C ALA A 627 24.74 -3.43 -18.46
N LEU A 628 23.84 -2.71 -19.13
CA LEU A 628 22.43 -2.56 -18.71
C LEU A 628 21.66 -3.89 -18.79
N ALA A 629 22.06 -4.81 -19.66
CA ALA A 629 21.48 -6.15 -19.73
C ALA A 629 21.71 -6.97 -18.45
N GLN A 630 22.77 -6.66 -17.69
CA GLN A 630 23.14 -7.37 -16.45
C GLN A 630 22.60 -6.70 -15.19
N GLU A 631 22.09 -5.48 -15.28
CA GLU A 631 21.52 -4.79 -14.12
C GLU A 631 20.24 -5.50 -13.61
N PRO A 632 20.00 -5.49 -12.29
CA PRO A 632 18.77 -6.00 -11.72
C PRO A 632 17.58 -5.15 -12.22
N VAL A 633 16.46 -5.82 -12.49
CA VAL A 633 15.22 -5.12 -12.82
C VAL A 633 14.70 -4.46 -11.55
N VAL A 634 14.49 -3.16 -11.64
CA VAL A 634 13.89 -2.35 -10.58
C VAL A 634 12.45 -2.09 -10.99
N GLU A 635 11.52 -2.37 -10.09
CA GLU A 635 10.12 -2.04 -10.30
C GLU A 635 9.96 -0.51 -10.38
N ILE A 636 9.39 -0.04 -11.50
CA ILE A 636 9.05 1.37 -11.63
C ILE A 636 7.70 1.57 -10.96
N ASN A 637 7.71 2.26 -9.83
CA ASN A 637 6.52 2.85 -9.27
C ASN A 637 6.56 4.36 -9.56
N LEU A 638 5.84 4.79 -10.60
CA LEU A 638 5.72 6.20 -11.00
C LEU A 638 5.15 7.08 -9.88
N HIS A 639 4.51 6.47 -8.89
CA HIS A 639 3.67 7.13 -7.89
C HIS A 639 3.99 6.66 -6.45
N SER A 640 5.17 6.05 -6.21
CA SER A 640 5.56 5.66 -4.85
C SER A 640 5.73 6.90 -3.99
N HIS A 641 4.86 7.05 -2.99
CA HIS A 641 4.82 8.15 -2.04
C HIS A 641 5.75 7.98 -0.83
#